data_AF-A0A510V0I3-F1
#
_entry.id   AF-A0A510V0I3-F1
#
_cell.length_a   1.000
_cell.length_b   1.000
_cell.length_c   1.000
_cell.angle_alpha   90.00
_cell.angle_beta   90.00
_cell.angle_gamma   90.00
#
_symmetry.space_group_name_H-M   'P 1'
#
loop_
_entity.id
_entity.type
_entity.pdbx_description
1 polymer ?
#
loop_
_entity_poly.entity_id
_entity_poly.type
_entity_poly.pdbx_seq_one_letter_code
_entity_poly.pdbx_strand_id
1 'polypeptide(L)'
;MATATLSAASLLAICGVSPAMAAPAPATVTVPAAAPVKAAVPDGEYAERFLAQYDKIKDPANGYFSAQGIPYHSVETLLVEAPDYGHETTSEAYSYWLWLEALYGQMTQDWAPLNHAWDTMEKYMIPGSVDQPTSSFYNPNSPATYAPEFNHPSGYPSQLNSGITGGTDPIGAELKSTYGNSDVYQMHWLADVDNVYGFGATPGPGCTLGPTATGSSFINTFQRGPQESVWETVPQPSCEEFKYGGPNGFLDLFTKDASYAKQWKYTSASDADARAVEAIYWANKWATEQGKQADVAATVAKAAKMGDYLRYTLFDKYFKKVGCTSPSCPAGSGREAAHYLLSWYMAWGGATDSSAGWAWRIGSSHAHFGYQNPLAAYALSTDPALTPKSPSAKADWAASLQRQLEFYTWLQASNGGIAGGATNSWDGAYATPPAGTPTFYGMGYTEAPVYVDPPSNRWFGMQAWGVQRVAELYYASGDPKAKAILDKWVPWVIANVKTDGANWSVPNELKWTGKPDTWNAASPTGNPGLTVTVQNSGQDVGVAGDTARALIFYAAKSGNVAARDTAKNLLDAIWDNNQDPLGVSTIETRGDFKRFDDKYVPNGDGIYIPSGWTGTMPNGDVIKPGVSFLDIRSFYKNDPNWSKVQTALDGGADPQFRFHRFWSQTAVAGALADYARLFEGTTPPPVDTVAPSVPTGLLGGTTTATTATISWTASTDNTGGSGVAGYDVYRGTTKVGSSTTTSFTETGLTPSTAYAYTVRAKDVAGNVSAASSAVSVTTKATPSDTTAPSVPTGLVASAVTQNSLTLSWTASTDNAGGSGLAGYDVYRGTTRVGSTTTTSYSDTGLTAATAYSYTVRAKDVAGNVSAASTALSVTTLPGTTQDTIAPSVPAGLVATTVTDFSVALTWTASTDTGGSGLAGYDVYRGTTKVGTPTAASYTDSGLTAATAYQYTVRARDVAGNVSAASSALSVTTKPTTSTSSCKVTYTASSWNTGFTASVKVTNTGTTALNGWSLGFSFANGQKVTQGWSADWSQSGTAVTAKNAAWNGTLGAGQSTDIGFNGSHSGTNTNPTAFTLNGATCAIG
;
A
#
# COMPACT_ATOMS: atom_id res chain seq x y z
N MET A 1 72.26 39.25 55.84
CA MET A 1 71.57 39.04 57.14
C MET A 1 70.32 38.23 56.82
N ALA A 2 70.18 36.99 57.26
CA ALA A 2 69.98 36.52 58.66
C ALA A 2 68.50 36.73 59.08
N THR A 3 67.75 35.74 59.61
CA THR A 3 68.17 34.38 60.05
C THR A 3 66.99 33.41 60.22
N ALA A 4 67.26 32.11 60.04
CA ALA A 4 66.84 30.97 60.90
C ALA A 4 65.33 30.54 60.99
N THR A 5 64.94 29.26 61.21
CA THR A 5 65.65 27.94 61.25
C THR A 5 64.65 26.75 61.28
N LEU A 6 65.11 25.54 60.85
CA LEU A 6 64.56 24.17 61.03
C LEU A 6 63.11 23.89 60.49
N SER A 7 62.76 22.85 59.71
CA SER A 7 63.17 21.44 59.51
C SER A 7 62.58 20.44 60.54
N ALA A 8 62.16 19.20 60.21
CA ALA A 8 61.83 18.46 58.97
C ALA A 8 61.24 17.08 59.41
N ALA A 9 60.75 16.14 58.58
CA ALA A 9 60.64 16.00 57.12
C ALA A 9 59.18 15.54 56.76
N SER A 10 58.77 14.65 55.85
CA SER A 10 59.39 13.63 54.96
C SER A 10 58.54 13.38 53.70
N LEU A 11 59.15 12.77 52.67
CA LEU A 11 58.53 11.97 51.57
C LEU A 11 57.16 12.44 51.01
N LEU A 12 57.20 13.47 50.16
CA LEU A 12 56.21 13.73 49.12
C LEU A 12 56.61 13.06 47.79
N ALA A 13 55.60 12.73 46.98
CA ALA A 13 55.70 12.74 45.52
C ALA A 13 54.35 13.19 44.94
N ILE A 14 54.13 14.51 44.85
CA ILE A 14 52.94 15.08 44.21
C ILE A 14 53.29 15.41 42.76
N CYS A 15 52.55 14.84 41.80
CA CYS A 15 52.62 15.28 40.41
C CYS A 15 51.84 16.60 40.25
N GLY A 16 52.52 17.63 39.76
CA GLY A 16 51.92 18.95 39.51
C GLY A 16 51.01 18.98 38.28
N VAL A 17 50.11 19.96 38.24
CA VAL A 17 49.23 20.20 37.09
C VAL A 17 50.01 20.87 35.96
N SER A 18 50.19 20.18 34.84
CA SER A 18 50.64 20.77 33.58
C SER A 18 49.44 21.30 32.78
N PRO A 19 49.60 22.37 31.98
CA PRO A 19 48.56 22.77 31.03
C PRO A 19 48.30 21.65 30.04
N ALA A 20 47.03 21.46 29.66
CA ALA A 20 46.65 20.45 28.68
C ALA A 20 47.35 20.77 27.34
N MET A 21 48.25 19.89 26.92
CA MET A 21 48.76 19.92 25.56
C MET A 21 47.57 19.72 24.62
N ALA A 22 47.44 20.59 23.61
CA ALA A 22 46.47 20.35 22.55
C ALA A 22 46.72 18.97 21.96
N ALA A 23 45.65 18.18 21.79
CA ALA A 23 45.74 16.96 20.99
C ALA A 23 46.35 17.34 19.62
N PRO A 24 47.24 16.50 19.04
CA PRO A 24 47.70 16.76 17.68
C PRO A 24 46.46 16.87 16.79
N ALA A 25 46.44 17.89 15.92
CA ALA A 25 45.37 18.04 14.95
C ALA A 25 45.17 16.69 14.24
N PRO A 26 43.91 16.24 14.02
CA PRO A 26 43.66 14.92 13.46
C PRO A 26 44.46 14.81 12.17
N ALA A 27 45.32 13.79 12.09
CA ALA A 27 46.18 13.61 10.94
C ALA A 27 45.27 13.58 9.71
N THR A 28 45.49 14.49 8.76
CA THR A 28 44.79 14.49 7.49
C THR A 28 45.21 13.22 6.77
N VAL A 29 44.42 12.16 6.93
CA VAL A 29 44.60 10.91 6.22
C VAL A 29 44.13 11.15 4.79
N THR A 30 44.98 11.85 4.03
CA THR A 30 45.00 11.79 2.58
C THR A 30 45.43 10.38 2.19
N VAL A 31 44.52 9.42 2.37
CA VAL A 31 44.50 8.23 1.52
C VAL A 31 44.44 8.81 0.10
N PRO A 32 45.38 8.48 -0.80
CA PRO A 32 45.20 8.87 -2.19
C PRO A 32 43.91 8.22 -2.66
N ALA A 33 42.98 9.00 -3.19
CA ALA A 33 41.96 8.43 -4.07
C ALA A 33 42.72 7.65 -5.13
N ALA A 34 42.48 6.33 -5.20
CA ALA A 34 43.18 5.49 -6.15
C ALA A 34 42.72 5.91 -7.55
N ALA A 35 43.53 6.72 -8.24
CA ALA A 35 43.28 7.08 -9.63
C ALA A 35 43.12 5.77 -10.40
N PRO A 36 41.97 5.52 -11.06
CA PRO A 36 41.62 4.21 -11.55
C PRO A 36 42.71 3.70 -12.49
N VAL A 37 43.28 2.54 -12.17
CA VAL A 37 44.28 1.90 -13.02
C VAL A 37 43.53 1.42 -14.26
N LYS A 38 43.54 2.25 -15.30
CA LYS A 38 42.72 2.08 -16.50
C LYS A 38 43.04 0.74 -17.18
N ALA A 39 42.25 -0.27 -16.84
CA ALA A 39 42.26 -1.58 -17.47
C ALA A 39 41.93 -1.46 -18.96
N ALA A 40 42.18 -2.52 -19.73
CA ALA A 40 41.78 -2.56 -21.13
C ALA A 40 40.27 -2.38 -21.23
N VAL A 41 39.84 -1.28 -21.84
CA VAL A 41 38.42 -0.96 -22.07
C VAL A 41 37.86 -2.01 -23.04
N PRO A 42 36.69 -2.61 -22.77
CA PRO A 42 36.02 -3.49 -23.72
C PRO A 42 35.60 -2.73 -24.99
N ASP A 43 35.84 -3.30 -26.17
CA ASP A 43 35.42 -2.72 -27.45
C ASP A 43 33.87 -2.71 -27.55
N GLY A 44 33.23 -1.57 -27.35
CA GLY A 44 31.78 -1.40 -27.44
C GLY A 44 31.32 0.06 -27.25
N GLU A 45 30.30 0.49 -28.00
CA GLU A 45 29.74 1.83 -27.90
C GLU A 45 29.05 2.05 -26.54
N TYR A 46 28.23 1.11 -26.09
CA TYR A 46 27.55 1.22 -24.79
C TYR A 46 28.53 1.04 -23.62
N ALA A 47 29.62 0.30 -23.81
CA ALA A 47 30.72 0.25 -22.84
C ALA A 47 31.43 1.61 -22.69
N GLU A 48 31.74 2.30 -23.81
CA GLU A 48 32.29 3.65 -23.78
C GLU A 48 31.29 4.66 -23.17
N ARG A 49 30.00 4.59 -23.54
CA ARG A 49 28.93 5.43 -22.95
C ARG A 49 28.81 5.21 -21.43
N PHE A 50 28.85 3.97 -20.95
CA PHE A 50 28.87 3.67 -19.51
C PHE A 50 30.07 4.32 -18.81
N LEU A 51 31.28 4.13 -19.33
CA LEU A 51 32.48 4.68 -18.71
C LEU A 51 32.48 6.23 -18.73
N ALA A 52 32.01 6.85 -19.80
CA ALA A 52 31.86 8.31 -19.86
C ALA A 52 30.82 8.85 -18.85
N GLN A 53 29.73 8.12 -18.61
CA GLN A 53 28.74 8.48 -17.58
C GLN A 53 29.27 8.22 -16.17
N TYR A 54 30.02 7.12 -15.95
CA TYR A 54 30.70 6.82 -14.69
C TYR A 54 31.73 7.92 -14.36
N ASP A 55 32.62 8.27 -15.30
CA ASP A 55 33.63 9.32 -15.12
C ASP A 55 32.98 10.65 -14.69
N LYS A 56 31.83 11.03 -15.27
CA LYS A 56 31.06 12.22 -14.84
C LYS A 56 30.50 12.12 -13.43
N ILE A 57 30.02 10.95 -13.00
CA ILE A 57 29.50 10.73 -11.64
C ILE A 57 30.66 10.78 -10.62
N LYS A 58 31.86 10.31 -11.01
CA LYS A 58 33.04 10.25 -10.14
C LYS A 58 33.90 11.51 -10.13
N ASP A 59 33.77 12.42 -11.10
CA ASP A 59 34.53 13.68 -11.13
C ASP A 59 34.14 14.58 -9.93
N PRO A 60 35.07 14.92 -9.01
CA PRO A 60 34.79 15.83 -7.91
C PRO A 60 34.34 17.23 -8.35
N ALA A 61 34.65 17.66 -9.58
CA ALA A 61 34.16 18.92 -10.14
C ALA A 61 32.65 18.92 -10.42
N ASN A 62 32.04 17.75 -10.59
CA ASN A 62 30.60 17.58 -10.84
C ASN A 62 29.76 17.44 -9.56
N GLY A 63 30.37 17.42 -8.37
CA GLY A 63 29.66 17.64 -7.11
C GLY A 63 28.78 16.51 -6.57
N TYR A 64 28.71 15.33 -7.22
CA TYR A 64 27.87 14.19 -6.76
C TYR A 64 28.20 13.66 -5.35
N PHE A 65 29.42 13.91 -4.87
CA PHE A 65 29.91 13.44 -3.57
C PHE A 65 30.37 14.62 -2.72
N SER A 66 30.08 14.56 -1.42
CA SER A 66 30.59 15.53 -0.45
C SER A 66 32.09 15.39 -0.22
N ALA A 67 32.67 16.37 0.48
CA ALA A 67 34.08 16.32 0.91
C ALA A 67 34.41 15.13 1.84
N GLN A 68 33.40 14.38 2.32
CA GLN A 68 33.59 13.13 3.09
C GLN A 68 33.54 11.86 2.23
N GLY A 69 33.32 11.98 0.92
CA GLY A 69 33.11 10.84 0.00
C GLY A 69 31.71 10.23 0.06
N ILE A 70 30.74 10.97 0.60
CA ILE A 70 29.33 10.53 0.75
C ILE A 70 28.55 11.03 -0.48
N PRO A 71 27.81 10.18 -1.22
CA PRO A 71 26.97 10.65 -2.31
C PRO A 71 25.83 11.50 -1.77
N TYR A 72 25.50 12.62 -2.42
CA TYR A 72 24.26 13.35 -2.16
C TYR A 72 23.06 12.67 -2.87
N HIS A 73 21.83 13.08 -2.57
CA HIS A 73 20.67 12.72 -3.38
C HIS A 73 20.74 13.36 -4.77
N SER A 74 21.16 14.62 -4.87
CA SER A 74 21.37 15.35 -6.12
C SER A 74 22.52 16.37 -6.04
N VAL A 75 23.09 16.73 -7.19
CA VAL A 75 24.09 17.83 -7.30
C VAL A 75 23.44 19.19 -7.03
N GLU A 76 22.17 19.36 -7.40
CA GLU A 76 21.39 20.55 -7.05
C GLU A 76 20.87 20.45 -5.62
N THR A 77 21.09 21.51 -4.84
CA THR A 77 20.61 21.67 -3.46
C THR A 77 19.10 21.89 -3.36
N LEU A 78 18.49 22.62 -4.31
CA LEU A 78 17.06 22.96 -4.30
C LEU A 78 16.19 21.84 -4.89
N LEU A 79 15.99 20.78 -4.11
CA LEU A 79 15.17 19.63 -4.44
C LEU A 79 14.34 19.18 -3.22
N VAL A 80 13.07 18.87 -3.45
CA VAL A 80 12.12 18.36 -2.45
C VAL A 80 11.25 17.31 -3.12
N GLU A 81 11.24 16.05 -2.65
CA GLU A 81 10.41 14.98 -3.25
C GLU A 81 10.25 13.73 -2.36
N ALA A 82 11.28 13.36 -1.59
CA ALA A 82 11.23 12.33 -0.55
C ALA A 82 12.29 12.64 0.54
N PRO A 83 13.57 12.87 0.21
CA PRO A 83 14.35 13.89 0.91
C PRO A 83 13.74 15.27 0.62
N ASP A 84 13.99 16.22 1.51
CA ASP A 84 13.48 17.60 1.45
C ASP A 84 14.58 18.65 1.20
N TYR A 85 15.83 18.21 1.01
CA TYR A 85 16.95 19.00 0.52
C TYR A 85 17.94 18.14 -0.27
N GLY A 86 18.48 18.65 -1.38
CA GLY A 86 19.23 17.84 -2.35
C GLY A 86 20.59 17.29 -1.87
N HIS A 87 21.22 17.97 -0.90
CA HIS A 87 22.44 17.51 -0.22
C HIS A 87 22.15 16.72 1.08
N GLU A 88 20.90 16.32 1.32
CA GLU A 88 20.66 15.10 2.08
C GLU A 88 21.16 13.89 1.28
N THR A 89 21.25 12.73 1.93
CA THR A 89 21.49 11.45 1.28
C THR A 89 20.59 10.38 1.85
N THR A 90 20.39 9.31 1.08
CA THR A 90 19.48 8.22 1.39
C THR A 90 20.17 6.88 1.35
N SER A 91 19.61 5.88 2.05
CA SER A 91 20.02 4.48 1.87
C SER A 91 19.85 4.04 0.41
N GLU A 92 18.88 4.61 -0.30
CA GLU A 92 18.72 4.45 -1.74
C GLU A 92 19.95 4.92 -2.51
N ALA A 93 20.43 6.15 -2.32
CA ALA A 93 21.61 6.68 -3.00
C ALA A 93 22.85 5.81 -2.75
N TYR A 94 23.05 5.33 -1.51
CA TYR A 94 24.08 4.33 -1.19
C TYR A 94 23.88 2.99 -1.90
N SER A 95 22.66 2.47 -1.97
CA SER A 95 22.37 1.20 -2.66
C SER A 95 22.55 1.29 -4.18
N TYR A 96 22.27 2.44 -4.79
CA TYR A 96 22.65 2.73 -6.18
C TYR A 96 24.16 2.90 -6.32
N TRP A 97 24.87 3.54 -5.37
CA TRP A 97 26.33 3.67 -5.44
C TRP A 97 27.00 2.29 -5.45
N LEU A 98 26.57 1.37 -4.59
CA LEU A 98 27.01 -0.04 -4.63
C LEU A 98 26.74 -0.69 -6.00
N TRP A 99 25.62 -0.37 -6.65
CA TRP A 99 25.30 -0.86 -7.99
C TRP A 99 26.25 -0.30 -9.06
N LEU A 100 26.54 1.00 -9.01
CA LEU A 100 27.47 1.68 -9.93
C LEU A 100 28.87 1.05 -9.87
N GLU A 101 29.38 0.82 -8.66
CA GLU A 101 30.71 0.23 -8.47
C GLU A 101 30.74 -1.28 -8.78
N ALA A 102 29.62 -1.99 -8.62
CA ALA A 102 29.50 -3.39 -9.03
C ALA A 102 29.57 -3.55 -10.56
N LEU A 103 28.93 -2.64 -11.30
CA LEU A 103 29.04 -2.56 -12.76
C LEU A 103 30.43 -2.13 -13.21
N TYR A 104 31.05 -1.16 -12.53
CA TYR A 104 32.42 -0.74 -12.81
C TYR A 104 33.41 -1.90 -12.61
N GLY A 105 33.28 -2.68 -11.53
CA GLY A 105 34.05 -3.89 -11.30
C GLY A 105 33.78 -5.00 -12.33
N GLN A 106 32.54 -5.12 -12.83
CA GLN A 106 32.24 -6.03 -13.95
C GLN A 106 32.97 -5.61 -15.24
N MET A 107 32.95 -4.32 -15.56
CA MET A 107 33.48 -3.76 -16.81
C MET A 107 35.02 -3.69 -16.83
N THR A 108 35.64 -3.32 -15.70
CA THR A 108 37.09 -3.04 -15.60
C THR A 108 37.88 -4.11 -14.84
N GLN A 109 37.20 -5.01 -14.13
CA GLN A 109 37.77 -5.95 -13.16
C GLN A 109 38.38 -5.29 -11.91
N ASP A 110 38.18 -3.99 -11.66
CA ASP A 110 38.60 -3.33 -10.42
C ASP A 110 37.46 -3.30 -9.39
N TRP A 111 37.59 -4.10 -8.33
CA TRP A 111 36.61 -4.24 -7.25
C TRP A 111 36.92 -3.36 -6.03
N ALA A 112 38.02 -2.60 -6.03
CA ALA A 112 38.36 -1.71 -4.92
C ALA A 112 37.33 -0.59 -4.70
N PRO A 113 36.75 0.05 -5.74
CA PRO A 113 35.68 1.05 -5.56
C PRO A 113 34.44 0.51 -4.85
N LEU A 114 34.03 -0.73 -5.14
CA LEU A 114 32.86 -1.37 -4.52
C LEU A 114 33.06 -1.59 -3.01
N ASN A 115 34.24 -2.06 -2.62
CA ASN A 115 34.59 -2.24 -1.21
C ASN A 115 34.65 -0.88 -0.49
N HIS A 116 35.20 0.16 -1.15
CA HIS A 116 35.21 1.51 -0.60
C HIS A 116 33.80 2.08 -0.41
N ALA A 117 32.89 1.89 -1.38
CA ALA A 117 31.50 2.30 -1.26
C ALA A 117 30.80 1.60 -0.08
N TRP A 118 31.01 0.30 0.11
CA TRP A 118 30.44 -0.43 1.24
C TRP A 118 31.02 0.03 2.58
N ASP A 119 32.33 0.24 2.70
CA ASP A 119 32.93 0.72 3.95
C ASP A 119 32.53 2.17 4.28
N THR A 120 32.27 3.01 3.26
CA THR A 120 31.69 4.34 3.44
C THR A 120 30.23 4.28 3.90
N MET A 121 29.43 3.36 3.34
CA MET A 121 28.04 3.09 3.77
C MET A 121 27.98 2.57 5.21
N GLU A 122 28.85 1.61 5.56
CA GLU A 122 28.92 1.03 6.91
C GLU A 122 29.38 2.06 7.95
N LYS A 123 30.20 3.05 7.55
CA LYS A 123 30.67 4.11 8.45
C LYS A 123 29.63 5.20 8.70
N TYR A 124 28.86 5.62 7.68
CA TYR A 124 28.04 6.83 7.75
C TYR A 124 26.52 6.59 7.61
N MET A 125 26.09 5.43 7.09
CA MET A 125 24.67 5.12 6.88
C MET A 125 24.16 3.98 7.77
N ILE A 126 25.01 3.07 8.23
CA ILE A 126 24.66 2.04 9.23
C ILE A 126 25.04 2.57 10.63
N PRO A 127 24.08 2.74 11.57
CA PRO A 127 24.39 3.17 12.93
C PRO A 127 25.30 2.17 13.67
N GLY A 128 26.44 2.63 14.20
CA GLY A 128 27.37 1.81 14.95
C GLY A 128 26.93 1.56 16.40
N SER A 129 27.65 0.71 17.13
CA SER A 129 27.33 0.39 18.54
C SER A 129 27.34 1.59 19.49
N VAL A 130 27.94 2.72 19.10
CA VAL A 130 27.91 3.98 19.86
C VAL A 130 26.68 4.85 19.53
N ASP A 131 26.08 4.65 18.37
CA ASP A 131 24.89 5.34 17.89
C ASP A 131 23.60 4.65 18.37
N GLN A 132 23.64 3.32 18.55
CA GLN A 132 22.56 2.50 19.12
C GLN A 132 22.94 1.82 20.47
N PRO A 133 23.47 2.56 21.47
CA PRO A 133 24.25 2.02 22.61
C PRO A 133 23.45 1.18 23.62
N THR A 134 22.13 1.32 23.66
CA THR A 134 21.25 0.65 24.64
C THR A 134 20.43 -0.50 24.03
N SER A 135 20.77 -0.93 22.81
CA SER A 135 20.15 -2.06 22.11
C SER A 135 20.13 -3.36 22.91
N SER A 136 20.99 -3.49 23.92
CA SER A 136 21.06 -4.63 24.85
C SER A 136 19.81 -4.79 25.73
N PHE A 137 19.01 -3.74 25.96
CA PHE A 137 17.75 -3.80 26.70
C PHE A 137 16.56 -4.31 25.88
N TYR A 138 16.73 -4.52 24.57
CA TYR A 138 15.65 -4.96 23.70
C TYR A 138 15.10 -6.33 24.14
N ASN A 139 13.78 -6.42 24.30
CA ASN A 139 13.07 -7.62 24.73
C ASN A 139 12.21 -8.20 23.60
N PRO A 140 12.61 -9.31 22.95
CA PRO A 140 11.81 -9.95 21.90
C PRO A 140 10.40 -10.40 22.33
N ASN A 141 10.13 -10.54 23.64
CA ASN A 141 8.79 -10.88 24.15
C ASN A 141 7.87 -9.65 24.33
N SER A 142 8.39 -8.44 24.11
CA SER A 142 7.65 -7.18 24.15
C SER A 142 8.31 -6.17 23.19
N PRO A 143 8.29 -6.39 21.87
CA PRO A 143 9.16 -5.69 20.91
C PRO A 143 8.97 -4.17 20.86
N ALA A 144 7.73 -3.68 21.03
CA ALA A 144 7.39 -2.27 21.08
C ALA A 144 6.03 -2.06 21.77
N THR A 145 5.78 -0.85 22.28
CA THR A 145 4.45 -0.42 22.70
C THR A 145 3.67 0.10 21.50
N TYR A 146 2.39 -0.29 21.38
CA TYR A 146 1.53 0.15 20.29
C TYR A 146 1.17 1.64 20.39
N ALA A 147 1.19 2.32 19.24
CA ALA A 147 0.44 3.55 18.99
C ALA A 147 -0.31 3.39 17.65
N PRO A 148 -1.54 3.92 17.51
CA PRO A 148 -2.22 3.97 16.22
C PRO A 148 -1.51 4.96 15.28
N GLU A 149 -1.61 4.74 13.98
CA GLU A 149 -1.43 5.83 13.00
C GLU A 149 -2.75 6.60 12.84
N PHE A 150 -2.68 7.78 12.24
CA PHE A 150 -3.86 8.56 11.86
C PHE A 150 -3.73 9.01 10.42
N ASN A 151 -4.84 9.03 9.66
CA ASN A 151 -4.84 9.40 8.25
C ASN A 151 -4.55 10.89 7.95
N HIS A 152 -4.16 11.69 8.96
CA HIS A 152 -3.83 13.10 8.84
C HIS A 152 -2.84 13.54 9.95
N PRO A 153 -1.85 14.41 9.69
CA PRO A 153 -0.89 14.90 10.68
C PRO A 153 -1.51 15.57 11.90
N SER A 154 -2.71 16.13 11.74
CA SER A 154 -3.49 16.75 12.83
C SER A 154 -4.03 15.77 13.87
N GLY A 155 -3.91 14.45 13.63
CA GLY A 155 -4.15 13.41 14.64
C GLY A 155 -2.99 13.19 15.62
N TYR A 156 -1.81 13.78 15.35
CA TYR A 156 -0.58 13.57 16.12
C TYR A 156 -0.35 14.70 17.15
N PRO A 157 0.39 14.47 18.25
CA PRO A 157 1.14 13.25 18.63
C PRO A 157 0.24 12.06 18.99
N SER A 158 0.60 10.87 18.51
CA SER A 158 -0.20 9.65 18.70
C SER A 158 0.04 9.00 20.07
N GLN A 159 -1.04 8.65 20.76
CA GLN A 159 -1.02 8.13 22.13
C GLN A 159 -0.49 6.69 22.18
N LEU A 160 0.65 6.50 22.87
CA LEU A 160 1.14 5.17 23.25
C LEU A 160 0.11 4.49 24.17
N ASN A 161 -0.19 3.21 23.88
CA ASN A 161 -1.22 2.45 24.58
C ASN A 161 -0.71 1.04 24.95
N SER A 162 -0.18 0.92 26.16
CA SER A 162 0.28 -0.33 26.78
C SER A 162 -0.84 -1.34 27.07
N GLY A 163 -2.12 -0.95 26.93
CA GLY A 163 -3.26 -1.86 26.97
C GLY A 163 -3.43 -2.71 25.70
N ILE A 164 -2.68 -2.42 24.63
CA ILE A 164 -2.70 -3.16 23.37
C ILE A 164 -1.41 -3.97 23.24
N THR A 165 -1.51 -5.28 23.47
CA THR A 165 -0.38 -6.21 23.40
C THR A 165 0.02 -6.50 21.95
N GLY A 166 1.29 -6.28 21.62
CA GLY A 166 1.91 -6.75 20.37
C GLY A 166 2.18 -8.26 20.37
N GLY A 167 2.73 -8.79 19.28
CA GLY A 167 3.29 -10.16 19.23
C GLY A 167 4.69 -10.27 19.80
N THR A 168 5.29 -11.46 19.63
CA THR A 168 6.70 -11.68 19.94
C THR A 168 7.56 -11.64 18.69
N ASP A 169 8.75 -11.06 18.82
CA ASP A 169 9.80 -11.09 17.80
C ASP A 169 10.47 -12.48 17.79
N PRO A 170 10.40 -13.22 16.66
CA PRO A 170 10.89 -14.59 16.58
C PRO A 170 12.28 -14.69 15.91
N ILE A 171 12.99 -13.57 15.72
CA ILE A 171 14.34 -13.52 15.12
C ILE A 171 15.35 -12.73 15.97
N GLY A 172 14.94 -11.81 16.84
CA GLY A 172 15.88 -10.99 17.62
C GLY A 172 16.81 -11.75 18.56
N ALA A 173 16.35 -12.87 19.12
CA ALA A 173 17.21 -13.77 19.90
C ALA A 173 18.16 -14.61 19.03
N GLU A 174 17.72 -14.98 17.81
CA GLU A 174 18.51 -15.73 16.84
C GLU A 174 19.65 -14.87 16.27
N LEU A 175 19.34 -13.64 15.84
CA LEU A 175 20.30 -12.65 15.38
C LEU A 175 21.34 -12.33 16.47
N LYS A 176 20.91 -12.15 17.73
CA LYS A 176 21.80 -11.93 18.88
C LYS A 176 22.74 -13.12 19.12
N SER A 177 22.25 -14.34 18.98
CA SER A 177 23.08 -15.55 19.09
C SER A 177 24.06 -15.71 17.92
N THR A 178 23.69 -15.22 16.73
CA THR A 178 24.46 -15.34 15.49
C THR A 178 25.57 -14.28 15.36
N TYR A 179 25.31 -13.06 15.84
CA TYR A 179 26.21 -11.91 15.67
C TYR A 179 26.80 -11.36 16.99
N GLY A 180 26.40 -11.90 18.15
CA GLY A 180 27.06 -11.68 19.45
C GLY A 180 26.69 -10.40 20.20
N ASN A 181 26.06 -9.42 19.54
CA ASN A 181 25.53 -8.20 20.16
C ASN A 181 24.01 -8.07 19.94
N SER A 182 23.41 -6.93 20.26
CA SER A 182 21.97 -6.67 20.04
C SER A 182 21.73 -5.57 19.02
N ASP A 183 22.75 -5.22 18.25
CA ASP A 183 22.76 -4.05 17.38
C ASP A 183 22.15 -4.46 16.04
N VAL A 184 21.41 -3.55 15.39
CA VAL A 184 20.82 -3.79 14.07
C VAL A 184 21.80 -3.39 12.97
N TYR A 185 22.01 -4.26 11.99
CA TYR A 185 22.86 -4.01 10.83
C TYR A 185 22.00 -3.80 9.58
N GLN A 186 21.43 -2.60 9.51
CA GLN A 186 20.63 -2.04 8.41
C GLN A 186 21.08 -0.60 8.20
N MET A 187 20.89 -0.06 6.99
CA MET A 187 21.04 1.39 6.80
C MET A 187 19.93 2.14 7.54
N HIS A 188 20.24 3.33 8.04
CA HIS A 188 19.21 4.35 8.23
C HIS A 188 18.84 4.95 6.87
N TRP A 189 17.58 5.34 6.68
CA TRP A 189 17.08 5.76 5.36
C TRP A 189 17.50 7.17 4.92
N LEU A 190 17.81 8.09 5.85
CA LEU A 190 18.10 9.51 5.58
C LEU A 190 19.27 10.04 6.44
N ALA A 191 20.07 10.94 5.88
CA ALA A 191 21.06 11.73 6.61
C ALA A 191 21.32 13.09 5.92
N ASP A 192 21.53 14.14 6.72
CA ASP A 192 21.93 15.48 6.26
C ASP A 192 23.45 15.51 6.13
N VAL A 193 23.99 15.48 4.90
CA VAL A 193 25.42 15.24 4.63
C VAL A 193 26.29 16.43 5.01
N ASP A 194 25.79 17.65 4.78
CA ASP A 194 26.52 18.91 5.01
C ASP A 194 26.18 19.55 6.37
N ASN A 195 25.28 18.94 7.15
CA ASN A 195 24.72 19.46 8.40
C ASN A 195 23.98 20.81 8.20
N VAL A 196 23.23 20.95 7.09
CA VAL A 196 22.45 22.15 6.75
C VAL A 196 21.37 22.46 7.80
N TYR A 197 20.77 21.42 8.37
CA TYR A 197 19.81 21.55 9.47
C TYR A 197 20.48 21.92 10.78
N GLY A 198 21.79 21.64 10.91
CA GLY A 198 22.59 22.03 12.05
C GLY A 198 22.37 21.17 13.30
N PHE A 199 21.81 19.97 13.18
CA PHE A 199 21.66 19.06 14.31
C PHE A 199 23.01 18.51 14.80
N GLY A 200 23.91 18.16 13.87
CA GLY A 200 25.19 17.53 14.15
C GLY A 200 25.03 16.16 14.83
N ALA A 201 24.10 15.33 14.37
CA ALA A 201 23.87 13.97 14.86
C ALA A 201 24.82 12.98 14.17
N THR A 202 26.12 13.25 14.29
CA THR A 202 27.14 12.63 13.44
C THR A 202 27.41 11.17 13.82
N PRO A 203 27.40 10.23 12.84
CA PRO A 203 27.68 8.81 13.07
C PRO A 203 29.03 8.61 13.79
N GLY A 204 28.99 8.14 15.04
CA GLY A 204 30.15 7.97 15.90
C GLY A 204 30.30 9.03 17.02
N PRO A 205 30.68 10.30 16.72
CA PRO A 205 31.19 11.23 17.72
C PRO A 205 30.15 12.00 18.55
N GLY A 206 28.84 11.99 18.21
CA GLY A 206 27.83 12.53 19.12
C GLY A 206 26.45 12.85 18.54
N CYS A 207 25.44 12.78 19.41
CA CYS A 207 24.01 12.83 19.06
C CYS A 207 23.46 14.19 18.58
N THR A 208 23.92 15.32 19.13
CA THR A 208 23.46 16.65 18.73
C THR A 208 24.56 17.68 18.89
N LEU A 209 25.66 17.54 18.12
CA LEU A 209 26.83 18.42 18.21
C LEU A 209 26.48 19.88 17.83
N GLY A 210 25.53 20.10 16.93
CA GLY A 210 25.00 21.42 16.55
C GLY A 210 25.52 21.96 15.21
N PRO A 211 25.20 23.22 14.85
CA PRO A 211 25.45 23.79 13.52
C PRO A 211 26.91 24.09 13.20
N THR A 212 27.83 23.88 14.15
CA THR A 212 29.28 23.97 13.94
C THR A 212 29.93 22.59 13.76
N ALA A 213 29.16 21.50 13.76
CA ALA A 213 29.65 20.17 13.44
C ALA A 213 29.77 20.01 11.91
N THR A 214 30.79 19.28 11.47
CA THR A 214 31.14 19.14 10.05
C THR A 214 30.82 17.73 9.54
N GLY A 215 29.99 17.64 8.51
CA GLY A 215 29.65 16.38 7.85
C GLY A 215 28.42 15.67 8.41
N SER A 216 28.20 14.46 7.90
CA SER A 216 26.90 13.79 7.95
C SER A 216 26.26 13.73 9.33
N SER A 217 24.93 13.91 9.37
CA SER A 217 24.08 13.96 10.55
C SER A 217 22.84 13.08 10.35
N PHE A 218 22.66 12.04 11.17
CA PHE A 218 21.48 11.18 11.12
C PHE A 218 20.20 11.95 11.50
N ILE A 219 19.27 12.04 10.56
CA ILE A 219 17.99 12.76 10.69
C ILE A 219 16.84 11.90 10.17
N ASN A 220 15.63 12.31 10.48
CA ASN A 220 14.41 11.71 9.95
C ASN A 220 13.38 12.84 9.69
N THR A 221 12.33 12.53 8.94
CA THR A 221 11.24 13.47 8.59
C THR A 221 9.88 12.81 8.85
N PHE A 222 9.39 11.98 7.94
CA PHE A 222 8.07 11.34 8.00
C PHE A 222 7.82 10.56 9.30
N GLN A 223 6.72 10.88 10.00
CA GLN A 223 6.25 10.23 11.23
C GLN A 223 4.72 10.22 11.41
N ARG A 224 3.97 11.05 10.66
CA ARG A 224 2.59 11.46 11.00
C ARG A 224 1.51 11.01 10.00
N GLY A 225 1.69 9.80 9.46
CA GLY A 225 0.65 9.06 8.75
C GLY A 225 0.51 9.43 7.27
N PRO A 226 -0.45 8.81 6.55
CA PRO A 226 -0.42 8.72 5.10
C PRO A 226 -0.62 10.03 4.33
N GLN A 227 -1.22 11.06 4.92
CA GLN A 227 -1.31 12.38 4.25
C GLN A 227 -0.05 13.22 4.47
N GLU A 228 0.85 12.90 5.41
CA GLU A 228 2.09 13.67 5.60
C GLU A 228 2.99 13.57 4.36
N SER A 229 2.88 14.56 3.46
CA SER A 229 3.79 14.72 2.34
C SER A 229 5.13 15.28 2.81
N VAL A 230 6.14 15.23 1.93
CA VAL A 230 7.48 15.80 2.18
C VAL A 230 7.42 17.27 2.65
N TRP A 231 6.44 18.04 2.14
CA TRP A 231 6.19 19.45 2.45
C TRP A 231 5.70 19.71 3.88
N GLU A 232 5.20 18.68 4.57
CA GLU A 232 4.46 18.85 5.82
C GLU A 232 5.26 18.43 7.06
N THR A 233 6.39 17.76 6.82
CA THR A 233 7.31 17.23 7.84
C THR A 233 8.02 18.34 8.63
N VAL A 234 8.40 18.01 9.87
CA VAL A 234 9.19 18.88 10.78
C VAL A 234 10.49 18.13 11.11
N PRO A 235 11.59 18.35 10.37
CA PRO A 235 12.78 17.49 10.41
C PRO A 235 13.39 17.40 11.82
N GLN A 236 13.81 16.20 12.19
CA GLN A 236 14.21 15.85 13.56
C GLN A 236 15.51 15.04 13.58
N PRO A 237 16.34 15.18 14.63
CA PRO A 237 17.53 14.35 14.78
C PRO A 237 17.13 12.91 15.13
N SER A 238 17.87 11.94 14.62
CA SER A 238 17.62 10.54 14.91
C SER A 238 18.09 10.15 16.31
N CYS A 239 19.10 10.84 16.86
CA CYS A 239 19.37 10.84 18.31
C CYS A 239 18.85 12.13 18.97
N GLU A 240 17.90 11.98 19.89
CA GLU A 240 17.18 13.05 20.57
C GLU A 240 17.73 13.29 21.99
N GLU A 241 18.20 14.51 22.22
CA GLU A 241 18.86 14.96 23.46
C GLU A 241 18.20 16.21 24.08
N PHE A 242 17.04 16.63 23.56
CA PHE A 242 16.25 17.80 24.00
C PHE A 242 17.00 19.14 23.88
N LYS A 243 17.91 19.23 22.89
CA LYS A 243 18.73 20.43 22.61
C LYS A 243 18.05 21.43 21.67
N TYR A 244 17.14 20.93 20.82
CA TYR A 244 16.40 21.66 19.78
C TYR A 244 14.95 21.16 19.78
N GLY A 245 14.06 21.80 19.04
CA GLY A 245 12.62 21.53 19.13
C GLY A 245 12.01 22.20 20.38
N GLY A 246 11.05 21.53 21.01
CA GLY A 246 10.37 21.98 22.24
C GLY A 246 11.00 21.41 23.52
N PRO A 247 10.30 21.49 24.68
CA PRO A 247 10.82 21.02 25.98
C PRO A 247 11.16 19.52 26.04
N ASN A 248 10.53 18.71 25.18
CA ASN A 248 10.75 17.27 25.05
C ASN A 248 11.46 16.93 23.72
N GLY A 249 12.22 17.88 23.19
CA GLY A 249 12.77 17.79 21.84
C GLY A 249 11.67 17.87 20.78
N PHE A 250 11.69 16.96 19.82
CA PHE A 250 10.65 16.82 18.79
C PHE A 250 9.64 15.70 19.12
N LEU A 251 9.85 14.92 20.18
CA LEU A 251 9.09 13.68 20.44
C LEU A 251 7.58 13.91 20.55
N ASP A 252 7.17 14.98 21.25
CA ASP A 252 5.78 15.32 21.51
C ASP A 252 5.06 16.02 20.33
N LEU A 253 5.70 16.06 19.15
CA LEU A 253 5.01 16.22 17.85
C LEU A 253 4.51 14.88 17.28
N PHE A 254 5.14 13.76 17.65
CA PHE A 254 4.97 12.46 16.99
C PHE A 254 4.30 11.42 17.89
N THR A 255 4.79 11.23 19.12
CA THR A 255 4.23 10.28 20.09
C THR A 255 3.87 10.98 21.38
N LYS A 256 2.78 10.51 22.00
CA LYS A 256 2.27 11.06 23.26
C LYS A 256 2.42 10.03 24.36
N ASP A 257 3.17 10.41 25.39
CA ASP A 257 3.45 9.62 26.59
C ASP A 257 3.22 10.45 27.86
N ALA A 258 3.26 9.81 29.03
CA ALA A 258 3.21 10.46 30.34
C ALA A 258 4.52 11.16 30.72
N SER A 259 5.64 10.76 30.11
CA SER A 259 6.98 11.32 30.33
C SER A 259 7.89 11.01 29.15
N TYR A 260 8.77 11.94 28.77
CA TYR A 260 9.70 11.76 27.66
C TYR A 260 11.13 11.51 28.16
N ALA A 261 11.82 10.58 27.51
CA ALA A 261 13.24 10.30 27.75
C ALA A 261 14.06 10.53 26.48
N LYS A 262 15.28 11.03 26.66
CA LYS A 262 16.29 11.16 25.61
C LYS A 262 16.54 9.79 24.97
N GLN A 263 16.59 9.74 23.64
CA GLN A 263 16.49 8.48 22.90
C GLN A 263 17.05 8.56 21.49
N TRP A 264 17.60 7.45 21.03
CA TRP A 264 17.98 7.24 19.63
C TRP A 264 16.92 6.38 18.93
N LYS A 265 16.67 6.64 17.65
CA LYS A 265 15.70 5.93 16.81
C LYS A 265 16.17 5.95 15.35
N TYR A 266 16.07 4.81 14.68
CA TYR A 266 16.46 4.63 13.29
C TYR A 266 15.36 3.87 12.53
N THR A 267 15.31 4.10 11.23
CA THR A 267 14.36 3.51 10.29
C THR A 267 15.12 3.16 9.01
N SER A 268 15.01 1.94 8.51
CA SER A 268 15.56 1.55 7.20
C SER A 268 14.48 1.57 6.11
N ALA A 269 14.88 1.79 4.86
CA ALA A 269 14.02 1.60 3.70
C ALA A 269 14.33 0.21 3.10
N SER A 270 13.35 -0.70 3.13
CA SER A 270 13.63 -2.12 2.87
C SER A 270 14.09 -2.41 1.44
N ASP A 271 13.66 -1.58 0.48
CA ASP A 271 14.04 -1.69 -0.92
C ASP A 271 15.53 -1.37 -1.12
N ALA A 272 16.09 -0.46 -0.32
CA ALA A 272 17.48 -0.01 -0.42
C ALA A 272 18.45 -1.05 0.15
N ASP A 273 18.21 -1.56 1.36
CA ASP A 273 18.96 -2.68 1.91
C ASP A 273 18.82 -3.95 1.02
N ALA A 274 17.67 -4.13 0.35
CA ALA A 274 17.50 -5.19 -0.66
C ALA A 274 18.29 -4.93 -1.96
N ARG A 275 18.24 -3.70 -2.50
CA ARG A 275 18.99 -3.26 -3.71
C ARG A 275 20.51 -3.36 -3.48
N ALA A 276 20.97 -3.12 -2.25
CA ALA A 276 22.37 -3.36 -1.84
C ALA A 276 22.74 -4.86 -1.87
N VAL A 277 21.90 -5.75 -1.35
CA VAL A 277 22.11 -7.21 -1.45
C VAL A 277 22.08 -7.69 -2.92
N GLU A 278 21.18 -7.14 -3.72
CA GLU A 278 21.02 -7.42 -5.14
C GLU A 278 22.25 -6.99 -5.96
N ALA A 279 22.83 -5.82 -5.69
CA ALA A 279 24.11 -5.37 -6.27
C ALA A 279 25.26 -6.33 -5.94
N ILE A 280 25.35 -6.77 -4.68
CA ILE A 280 26.42 -7.66 -4.23
C ILE A 280 26.21 -9.12 -4.70
N TYR A 281 24.99 -9.54 -5.03
CA TYR A 281 24.77 -10.78 -5.78
C TYR A 281 25.46 -10.74 -7.14
N TRP A 282 25.26 -9.67 -7.92
CA TRP A 282 25.90 -9.55 -9.23
C TRP A 282 27.42 -9.35 -9.13
N ALA A 283 27.90 -8.53 -8.19
CA ALA A 283 29.33 -8.41 -7.92
C ALA A 283 29.97 -9.77 -7.60
N ASN A 284 29.31 -10.60 -6.77
CA ASN A 284 29.78 -11.96 -6.48
C ASN A 284 29.82 -12.85 -7.74
N LYS A 285 28.82 -12.77 -8.63
CA LYS A 285 28.83 -13.52 -9.90
C LYS A 285 29.94 -13.06 -10.84
N TRP A 286 29.97 -11.78 -11.16
CA TRP A 286 30.93 -11.19 -12.09
C TRP A 286 32.38 -11.32 -11.59
N ALA A 287 32.63 -11.12 -10.28
CA ALA A 287 33.94 -11.39 -9.69
C ALA A 287 34.30 -12.89 -9.76
N THR A 288 33.35 -13.82 -9.56
CA THR A 288 33.61 -15.26 -9.72
C THR A 288 33.93 -15.63 -11.17
N GLU A 289 33.21 -15.05 -12.14
CA GLU A 289 33.45 -15.24 -13.58
C GLU A 289 34.82 -14.72 -14.01
N GLN A 290 35.31 -13.64 -13.38
CA GLN A 290 36.67 -13.11 -13.55
C GLN A 290 37.74 -13.86 -12.74
N GLY A 291 37.38 -14.80 -11.86
CA GLY A 291 38.31 -15.46 -10.93
C GLY A 291 38.77 -14.59 -9.74
N LYS A 292 38.10 -13.45 -9.52
CA LYS A 292 38.37 -12.41 -8.51
C LYS A 292 37.41 -12.44 -7.31
N GLN A 293 36.66 -13.52 -7.08
CA GLN A 293 35.70 -13.61 -5.98
C GLN A 293 36.29 -13.37 -4.57
N ALA A 294 37.61 -13.53 -4.41
CA ALA A 294 38.31 -13.18 -3.17
C ALA A 294 38.29 -11.67 -2.88
N ASP A 295 38.32 -10.83 -3.93
CA ASP A 295 38.42 -9.37 -3.83
C ASP A 295 37.13 -8.75 -3.26
N VAL A 296 35.98 -9.41 -3.43
CA VAL A 296 34.66 -8.98 -2.93
C VAL A 296 34.16 -9.78 -1.72
N ALA A 297 34.83 -10.87 -1.33
CA ALA A 297 34.33 -11.86 -0.37
C ALA A 297 33.94 -11.28 1.00
N ALA A 298 34.65 -10.25 1.47
CA ALA A 298 34.32 -9.56 2.73
C ALA A 298 32.98 -8.81 2.62
N THR A 299 32.79 -8.07 1.52
CA THR A 299 31.58 -7.31 1.20
C THR A 299 30.39 -8.25 0.96
N VAL A 300 30.60 -9.40 0.32
CA VAL A 300 29.59 -10.47 0.20
C VAL A 300 29.15 -10.99 1.58
N ALA A 301 30.08 -11.23 2.51
CA ALA A 301 29.75 -11.64 3.87
C ALA A 301 29.04 -10.54 4.69
N LYS A 302 29.31 -9.26 4.41
CA LYS A 302 28.60 -8.10 4.97
C LYS A 302 27.17 -8.00 4.41
N ALA A 303 26.97 -8.18 3.11
CA ALA A 303 25.64 -8.23 2.48
C ALA A 303 24.80 -9.41 3.00
N ALA A 304 25.39 -10.59 3.20
CA ALA A 304 24.72 -11.73 3.85
C ALA A 304 24.24 -11.40 5.28
N LYS A 305 24.98 -10.56 6.02
CA LYS A 305 24.55 -10.04 7.34
C LYS A 305 23.42 -9.03 7.21
N MET A 306 23.49 -8.09 6.27
CA MET A 306 22.41 -7.13 6.00
C MET A 306 21.10 -7.87 5.65
N GLY A 307 21.18 -8.88 4.77
CA GLY A 307 20.06 -9.77 4.46
C GLY A 307 19.52 -10.60 5.64
N ASP A 308 20.29 -10.78 6.72
CA ASP A 308 19.80 -11.44 7.94
C ASP A 308 18.88 -10.52 8.76
N TYR A 309 19.28 -9.25 8.93
CA TYR A 309 18.51 -8.24 9.66
C TYR A 309 17.32 -7.70 8.86
N LEU A 310 17.45 -7.60 7.53
CA LEU A 310 16.36 -7.22 6.62
C LEU A 310 15.11 -8.09 6.80
N ARG A 311 15.23 -9.31 7.37
CA ARG A 311 14.10 -10.17 7.74
C ARG A 311 13.07 -9.50 8.66
N TYR A 312 13.40 -8.46 9.43
CA TYR A 312 12.39 -7.70 10.20
C TYR A 312 11.28 -7.11 9.32
N THR A 313 11.61 -6.75 8.08
CA THR A 313 10.63 -6.21 7.11
C THR A 313 9.65 -7.26 6.60
N LEU A 314 9.85 -8.54 6.93
CA LEU A 314 8.92 -9.63 6.59
C LEU A 314 7.77 -9.79 7.60
N PHE A 315 7.76 -8.97 8.66
CA PHE A 315 6.83 -9.02 9.79
C PHE A 315 6.01 -7.74 9.97
N ASP A 316 4.78 -7.95 10.44
CA ASP A 316 3.88 -6.89 10.86
C ASP A 316 4.50 -5.90 11.87
N LYS A 317 4.12 -4.61 11.78
CA LYS A 317 4.64 -3.51 12.60
C LYS A 317 4.73 -3.83 14.09
N TYR A 318 3.67 -4.39 14.67
CA TYR A 318 3.62 -4.73 16.10
C TYR A 318 3.56 -6.25 16.32
N PHE A 319 4.11 -7.03 15.39
CA PHE A 319 4.09 -8.49 15.36
C PHE A 319 2.67 -9.07 15.54
N LYS A 320 1.63 -8.36 15.11
CA LYS A 320 0.26 -8.89 15.07
C LYS A 320 0.17 -10.02 14.05
N LYS A 321 -0.72 -10.98 14.32
CA LYS A 321 -1.01 -12.06 13.37
C LYS A 321 -1.51 -11.50 12.04
N VAL A 322 -1.10 -12.10 10.92
CA VAL A 322 -1.58 -11.67 9.58
C VAL A 322 -3.08 -11.95 9.44
N GLY A 323 -3.83 -10.98 8.90
CA GLY A 323 -5.28 -10.92 8.92
C GLY A 323 -5.86 -10.16 10.13
N CYS A 324 -5.10 -9.25 10.73
CA CYS A 324 -5.56 -8.44 11.87
C CYS A 324 -6.55 -7.33 11.43
N THR A 325 -7.68 -7.22 12.14
CA THR A 325 -8.76 -6.26 11.85
C THR A 325 -9.34 -5.59 13.11
N SER A 326 -8.58 -5.62 14.21
CA SER A 326 -8.83 -4.87 15.44
C SER A 326 -7.50 -4.72 16.19
N PRO A 327 -7.23 -3.61 16.92
CA PRO A 327 -6.06 -3.56 17.82
C PRO A 327 -6.06 -4.69 18.86
N SER A 328 -7.23 -5.20 19.24
CA SER A 328 -7.40 -6.35 20.12
C SER A 328 -7.29 -7.71 19.43
N CYS A 329 -6.83 -7.77 18.17
CA CYS A 329 -6.56 -9.03 17.48
C CYS A 329 -5.41 -9.80 18.19
N PRO A 330 -5.36 -11.14 18.05
CA PRO A 330 -4.30 -11.94 18.65
C PRO A 330 -2.90 -11.44 18.32
N ALA A 331 -2.08 -11.34 19.37
CA ALA A 331 -0.63 -11.31 19.27
C ALA A 331 -0.14 -12.46 18.38
N GLY A 332 0.73 -12.18 17.40
CA GLY A 332 1.34 -13.22 16.59
C GLY A 332 2.39 -13.98 17.40
N SER A 333 2.43 -15.31 17.26
CA SER A 333 3.48 -16.15 17.81
C SER A 333 4.35 -16.75 16.71
N GLY A 334 5.68 -16.74 16.89
CA GLY A 334 6.59 -17.27 15.88
C GLY A 334 6.40 -16.57 14.52
N ARG A 335 6.19 -17.34 13.45
CA ARG A 335 5.97 -16.81 12.10
C ARG A 335 4.51 -16.45 11.77
N GLU A 336 3.58 -16.46 12.74
CA GLU A 336 2.19 -16.03 12.51
C GLU A 336 2.06 -14.53 12.15
N ALA A 337 3.05 -13.73 12.52
CA ALA A 337 3.15 -12.31 12.17
C ALA A 337 3.92 -12.06 10.85
N ALA A 338 4.46 -13.10 10.21
CA ALA A 338 5.24 -12.98 8.99
C ALA A 338 4.32 -12.94 7.76
N HIS A 339 4.22 -11.79 7.11
CA HIS A 339 3.57 -11.69 5.80
C HIS A 339 4.52 -12.07 4.65
N TYR A 340 5.84 -12.19 4.90
CA TYR A 340 6.85 -12.62 3.91
C TYR A 340 6.90 -11.73 2.65
N LEU A 341 6.78 -10.42 2.85
CA LEU A 341 6.97 -9.38 1.83
C LEU A 341 7.91 -8.34 2.43
N LEU A 342 8.68 -7.63 1.62
CA LEU A 342 9.42 -6.45 2.06
C LEU A 342 8.41 -5.33 2.39
N SER A 343 8.16 -5.09 3.68
CA SER A 343 7.36 -3.96 4.15
C SER A 343 8.13 -2.65 4.06
N TRP A 344 7.43 -1.52 3.91
CA TRP A 344 8.01 -0.19 3.65
C TRP A 344 9.23 0.18 4.51
N TYR A 345 9.24 -0.21 5.78
CA TYR A 345 10.37 -0.02 6.69
C TYR A 345 10.50 -1.17 7.67
N MET A 346 11.66 -1.23 8.34
CA MET A 346 11.72 -1.63 9.74
C MET A 346 12.35 -0.49 10.55
N ALA A 347 12.04 -0.40 11.84
CA ALA A 347 12.58 0.65 12.70
C ALA A 347 12.94 0.11 14.09
N TRP A 348 13.91 0.76 14.72
CA TRP A 348 14.41 0.39 16.05
C TRP A 348 14.89 1.61 16.83
N GLY A 349 14.85 1.55 18.16
CA GLY A 349 15.23 2.68 19.01
C GLY A 349 15.46 2.27 20.46
N GLY A 350 15.95 3.21 21.27
CA GLY A 350 16.22 3.00 22.69
C GLY A 350 16.52 4.31 23.42
N ALA A 351 16.37 4.33 24.74
CA ALA A 351 16.78 5.49 25.53
C ALA A 351 18.29 5.71 25.42
N THR A 352 18.78 6.95 25.37
CA THR A 352 20.24 7.22 25.46
C THR A 352 20.75 6.97 26.88
N ASP A 353 19.93 7.23 27.90
CA ASP A 353 20.24 6.90 29.28
C ASP A 353 19.92 5.43 29.62
N SER A 354 20.95 4.71 30.06
CA SER A 354 20.86 3.38 30.64
C SER A 354 19.91 3.24 31.84
N SER A 355 19.62 4.31 32.58
CA SER A 355 18.70 4.28 33.73
C SER A 355 17.23 4.09 33.33
N ALA A 356 16.85 4.49 32.11
CA ALA A 356 15.51 4.28 31.57
C ALA A 356 15.29 2.83 31.07
N GLY A 357 16.36 2.13 30.69
CA GLY A 357 16.37 0.66 30.60
C GLY A 357 15.51 0.02 29.51
N TRP A 358 15.21 0.72 28.41
CA TRP A 358 14.38 0.19 27.31
C TRP A 358 14.98 0.37 25.91
N ALA A 359 14.65 -0.56 25.01
CA ALA A 359 14.85 -0.49 23.57
C ALA A 359 13.73 -1.26 22.85
N TRP A 360 13.37 -0.85 21.63
CA TRP A 360 12.24 -1.35 20.84
C TRP A 360 12.60 -1.66 19.38
N ARG A 361 11.78 -2.48 18.71
CA ARG A 361 11.82 -2.79 17.27
C ARG A 361 10.40 -2.96 16.72
N ILE A 362 10.20 -2.53 15.48
CA ILE A 362 9.00 -2.74 14.68
C ILE A 362 9.38 -3.16 13.25
N GLY A 363 8.59 -4.04 12.64
CA GLY A 363 8.54 -4.17 11.18
C GLY A 363 7.64 -3.09 10.58
N SER A 364 6.92 -3.39 9.49
CA SER A 364 5.82 -2.54 9.02
C SER A 364 4.69 -3.39 8.48
N SER A 365 3.45 -3.01 8.79
CA SER A 365 2.25 -3.74 8.34
C SER A 365 1.92 -3.51 6.86
N HIS A 366 2.67 -2.65 6.15
CA HIS A 366 2.33 -2.12 4.83
C HIS A 366 3.38 -2.55 3.80
N ALA A 367 2.95 -3.24 2.75
CA ALA A 367 3.83 -3.70 1.67
C ALA A 367 3.45 -3.06 0.33
N HIS A 368 4.43 -2.47 -0.37
CA HIS A 368 4.30 -1.91 -1.71
C HIS A 368 4.98 -2.83 -2.73
N PHE A 369 4.40 -3.04 -3.92
CA PHE A 369 4.98 -3.96 -4.89
C PHE A 369 6.39 -3.50 -5.35
N GLY A 370 6.58 -2.19 -5.60
CA GLY A 370 7.88 -1.61 -5.98
C GLY A 370 8.97 -1.70 -4.90
N TYR A 371 8.62 -2.06 -3.66
CA TYR A 371 9.59 -2.35 -2.60
C TYR A 371 10.07 -3.81 -2.61
N GLN A 372 9.37 -4.70 -3.33
CA GLN A 372 9.72 -6.12 -3.40
C GLN A 372 11.00 -6.32 -4.24
N ASN A 373 11.79 -7.33 -3.87
CA ASN A 373 13.03 -7.70 -4.53
C ASN A 373 13.19 -9.23 -4.61
N PRO A 374 12.59 -9.86 -5.64
CA PRO A 374 12.66 -11.31 -5.82
C PRO A 374 14.09 -11.81 -6.09
N LEU A 375 14.95 -11.00 -6.72
CA LEU A 375 16.36 -11.38 -6.94
C LEU A 375 17.14 -11.45 -5.61
N ALA A 376 17.03 -10.44 -4.74
CA ALA A 376 17.65 -10.47 -3.41
C ALA A 376 17.12 -11.65 -2.57
N ALA A 377 15.80 -11.92 -2.61
CA ALA A 377 15.22 -13.08 -1.92
C ALA A 377 15.73 -14.42 -2.48
N TYR A 378 15.94 -14.53 -3.79
CA TYR A 378 16.58 -15.68 -4.43
C TYR A 378 18.06 -15.82 -4.03
N ALA A 379 18.83 -14.73 -4.03
CA ALA A 379 20.23 -14.73 -3.60
C ALA A 379 20.39 -15.23 -2.15
N LEU A 380 19.66 -14.63 -1.21
CA LEU A 380 19.70 -14.95 0.22
C LEU A 380 19.14 -16.35 0.58
N SER A 381 18.41 -17.00 -0.34
CA SER A 381 17.86 -18.35 -0.15
C SER A 381 18.54 -19.45 -0.96
N THR A 382 19.36 -19.12 -1.97
CA THR A 382 19.97 -20.12 -2.87
C THR A 382 21.49 -20.02 -2.99
N ASP A 383 22.08 -18.83 -2.91
CA ASP A 383 23.53 -18.65 -3.07
C ASP A 383 24.28 -18.96 -1.76
N PRO A 384 25.23 -19.90 -1.73
CA PRO A 384 25.94 -20.27 -0.49
C PRO A 384 26.81 -19.17 0.12
N ALA A 385 27.22 -18.15 -0.66
CA ALA A 385 28.01 -17.02 -0.17
C ALA A 385 27.15 -15.90 0.43
N LEU A 386 25.91 -15.74 -0.07
CA LEU A 386 24.95 -14.74 0.42
C LEU A 386 23.90 -15.29 1.40
N THR A 387 23.74 -16.60 1.52
CA THR A 387 22.86 -17.23 2.52
C THR A 387 23.22 -16.71 3.92
N PRO A 388 22.30 -16.05 4.66
CA PRO A 388 22.60 -15.51 5.97
C PRO A 388 22.95 -16.57 7.02
N LYS A 389 23.60 -16.15 8.12
CA LYS A 389 24.17 -17.08 9.10
C LYS A 389 23.16 -17.60 10.13
N SER A 390 22.05 -16.91 10.33
CA SER A 390 20.99 -17.31 11.26
C SER A 390 20.26 -18.58 10.77
N PRO A 391 20.08 -19.62 11.60
CA PRO A 391 19.57 -20.94 11.16
C PRO A 391 18.26 -20.94 10.37
N SER A 392 17.31 -20.04 10.67
CA SER A 392 16.02 -19.95 9.97
C SER A 392 16.01 -19.03 8.75
N ALA A 393 17.04 -18.19 8.56
CA ALA A 393 17.03 -17.12 7.56
C ALA A 393 16.86 -17.63 6.12
N LYS A 394 17.53 -18.73 5.77
CA LYS A 394 17.39 -19.36 4.45
C LYS A 394 15.95 -19.77 4.13
N ALA A 395 15.22 -20.26 5.13
CA ALA A 395 13.83 -20.67 4.99
C ALA A 395 12.89 -19.47 4.89
N ASP A 396 13.14 -18.41 5.66
CA ASP A 396 12.38 -17.16 5.55
C ASP A 396 12.54 -16.51 4.18
N TRP A 397 13.75 -16.49 3.62
CA TRP A 397 14.01 -15.94 2.29
C TRP A 397 13.43 -16.79 1.16
N ALA A 398 13.42 -18.12 1.29
CA ALA A 398 12.73 -18.99 0.34
C ALA A 398 11.21 -18.76 0.34
N ALA A 399 10.61 -18.58 1.53
CA ALA A 399 9.19 -18.23 1.66
C ALA A 399 8.90 -16.82 1.12
N SER A 400 9.80 -15.86 1.36
CA SER A 400 9.73 -14.49 0.85
C SER A 400 9.77 -14.46 -0.68
N LEU A 401 10.70 -15.17 -1.33
CA LEU A 401 10.76 -15.30 -2.79
C LEU A 401 9.42 -15.80 -3.38
N GLN A 402 8.87 -16.89 -2.84
CA GLN A 402 7.59 -17.41 -3.30
C GLN A 402 6.47 -16.38 -3.14
N ARG A 403 6.37 -15.78 -1.95
CA ARG A 403 5.30 -14.85 -1.58
C ARG A 403 5.35 -13.55 -2.38
N GLN A 404 6.54 -13.03 -2.67
CA GLN A 404 6.71 -11.84 -3.52
C GLN A 404 6.22 -12.10 -4.95
N LEU A 405 6.59 -13.22 -5.57
CA LEU A 405 6.10 -13.58 -6.91
C LEU A 405 4.58 -13.75 -6.95
N GLU A 406 3.99 -14.28 -5.88
CA GLU A 406 2.52 -14.38 -5.72
C GLU A 406 1.87 -12.99 -5.54
N PHE A 407 2.53 -12.05 -4.86
CA PHE A 407 2.07 -10.66 -4.69
C PHE A 407 2.10 -9.87 -6.00
N TYR A 408 3.17 -9.98 -6.78
CA TYR A 408 3.22 -9.45 -8.15
C TYR A 408 2.09 -10.03 -9.02
N THR A 409 1.89 -11.35 -8.98
CA THR A 409 0.83 -12.03 -9.73
C THR A 409 -0.57 -11.56 -9.31
N TRP A 410 -0.78 -11.34 -8.01
CA TRP A 410 -2.04 -10.87 -7.44
C TRP A 410 -2.34 -9.40 -7.78
N LEU A 411 -1.33 -8.53 -7.82
CA LEU A 411 -1.49 -7.10 -8.08
C LEU A 411 -1.52 -6.76 -9.58
N GLN A 412 -1.15 -7.68 -10.46
CA GLN A 412 -1.07 -7.41 -11.89
C GLN A 412 -2.46 -7.18 -12.51
N ALA A 413 -2.69 -5.98 -13.03
CA ALA A 413 -3.91 -5.58 -13.73
C ALA A 413 -4.16 -6.44 -14.98
N SER A 414 -5.42 -6.53 -15.41
CA SER A 414 -5.82 -7.22 -16.65
C SER A 414 -4.99 -6.78 -17.87
N ASN A 415 -4.57 -5.52 -17.91
CA ASN A 415 -3.84 -4.90 -19.02
C ASN A 415 -2.32 -4.68 -18.80
N GLY A 416 -1.71 -5.17 -17.71
CA GLY A 416 -0.25 -5.37 -17.62
C GLY A 416 0.48 -4.82 -16.39
N GLY A 417 0.20 -3.57 -15.98
CA GLY A 417 0.87 -2.92 -14.83
C GLY A 417 0.52 -3.53 -13.47
N ILE A 418 1.36 -3.29 -12.45
CA ILE A 418 1.23 -3.85 -11.10
C ILE A 418 0.64 -2.83 -10.11
N ALA A 419 -0.48 -3.15 -9.45
CA ALA A 419 -1.13 -2.28 -8.47
C ALA A 419 -0.34 -2.17 -7.14
N GLY A 420 -0.72 -1.22 -6.27
CA GLY A 420 0.13 -0.71 -5.20
C GLY A 420 0.55 -1.76 -4.16
N GLY A 421 -0.41 -2.35 -3.45
CA GLY A 421 -0.08 -3.41 -2.49
C GLY A 421 -1.18 -3.76 -1.49
N ALA A 422 -0.76 -4.04 -0.26
CA ALA A 422 -1.65 -4.47 0.82
C ALA A 422 -1.16 -4.01 2.20
N THR A 423 -2.08 -4.03 3.17
CA THR A 423 -1.77 -3.77 4.59
C THR A 423 -2.37 -4.83 5.53
N ASN A 424 -1.64 -5.19 6.58
CA ASN A 424 -2.15 -5.92 7.74
C ASN A 424 -2.73 -4.98 8.83
N SER A 425 -2.54 -3.67 8.69
CA SER A 425 -3.05 -2.64 9.59
C SER A 425 -3.85 -1.61 8.78
N TRP A 426 -5.17 -1.77 8.74
CA TRP A 426 -6.04 -0.80 8.06
C TRP A 426 -6.08 0.52 8.83
N ASP A 427 -6.05 1.64 8.09
CA ASP A 427 -5.80 3.00 8.61
C ASP A 427 -4.56 3.10 9.54
N GLY A 428 -3.60 2.16 9.40
CA GLY A 428 -2.43 2.01 10.28
C GLY A 428 -2.74 1.78 11.77
N ALA A 429 -4.03 1.55 12.10
CA ALA A 429 -4.55 1.39 13.46
C ALA A 429 -5.23 0.02 13.67
N TYR A 430 -4.95 -0.98 12.83
CA TYR A 430 -5.66 -2.26 12.77
C TYR A 430 -7.20 -2.11 12.70
N ALA A 431 -7.70 -1.13 11.94
CA ALA A 431 -9.13 -0.96 11.74
C ALA A 431 -9.75 -2.13 10.94
N THR A 432 -11.08 -2.21 10.91
CA THR A 432 -11.79 -3.16 10.05
C THR A 432 -11.80 -2.63 8.60
N PRO A 433 -11.24 -3.35 7.61
CA PRO A 433 -11.31 -2.93 6.21
C PRO A 433 -12.76 -2.83 5.71
N PRO A 434 -13.04 -1.96 4.71
CA PRO A 434 -14.36 -1.87 4.08
C PRO A 434 -14.86 -3.23 3.58
N ALA A 435 -16.16 -3.50 3.72
CA ALA A 435 -16.77 -4.75 3.26
C ALA A 435 -16.50 -5.00 1.76
N GLY A 436 -16.06 -6.21 1.41
CA GLY A 436 -15.67 -6.54 0.04
C GLY A 436 -14.27 -6.04 -0.37
N THR A 437 -13.43 -5.61 0.57
CA THR A 437 -12.01 -5.38 0.30
C THR A 437 -11.30 -6.70 -0.03
N PRO A 438 -10.66 -6.83 -1.21
CA PRO A 438 -9.90 -8.03 -1.57
C PRO A 438 -8.71 -8.24 -0.64
N THR A 439 -8.33 -9.50 -0.41
CA THR A 439 -7.21 -9.82 0.49
C THR A 439 -6.14 -10.70 -0.15
N PHE A 440 -4.91 -10.53 0.35
CA PHE A 440 -3.73 -11.34 0.04
C PHE A 440 -3.20 -11.95 1.34
N TYR A 441 -3.39 -13.27 1.51
CA TYR A 441 -3.07 -13.99 2.75
C TYR A 441 -3.65 -13.38 4.04
N GLY A 442 -4.72 -12.58 3.92
CA GLY A 442 -5.37 -11.86 5.03
C GLY A 442 -5.08 -10.36 5.07
N MET A 443 -4.02 -9.87 4.43
CA MET A 443 -3.76 -8.43 4.27
C MET A 443 -4.78 -7.82 3.29
N GLY A 444 -5.33 -6.64 3.61
CA GLY A 444 -6.30 -5.94 2.75
C GLY A 444 -5.63 -5.14 1.64
N TYR A 445 -6.18 -5.21 0.41
CA TYR A 445 -5.71 -4.42 -0.73
C TYR A 445 -5.78 -2.91 -0.49
N THR A 446 -4.71 -2.20 -0.83
CA THR A 446 -4.70 -0.74 -0.98
C THR A 446 -4.04 -0.35 -2.31
N GLU A 447 -4.64 0.61 -3.00
CA GLU A 447 -4.10 1.20 -4.22
C GLU A 447 -2.82 2.01 -3.93
N ALA A 448 -2.74 2.62 -2.74
CA ALA A 448 -1.63 3.44 -2.29
C ALA A 448 -1.19 3.01 -0.87
N PRO A 449 -0.27 2.03 -0.75
CA PRO A 449 0.41 1.72 0.50
C PRO A 449 1.17 2.94 1.06
N VAL A 450 1.07 3.16 2.37
CA VAL A 450 1.80 4.16 3.19
C VAL A 450 1.51 5.63 2.90
N TYR A 451 1.50 6.13 1.66
CA TYR A 451 1.31 7.56 1.36
C TYR A 451 0.16 7.83 0.39
N VAL A 452 -0.62 8.90 0.65
CA VAL A 452 -1.74 9.37 -0.19
C VAL A 452 -1.56 10.79 -0.73
N ASP A 453 -0.60 11.58 -0.24
CA ASP A 453 -0.18 12.84 -0.87
C ASP A 453 1.33 12.82 -1.24
N PRO A 454 1.68 12.51 -2.50
CA PRO A 454 0.84 11.90 -3.54
C PRO A 454 0.54 10.42 -3.22
N PRO A 455 -0.47 9.79 -3.87
CA PRO A 455 -0.68 8.35 -3.76
C PRO A 455 0.56 7.59 -4.24
N SER A 456 1.13 6.74 -3.37
CA SER A 456 2.44 6.11 -3.60
C SER A 456 2.57 5.33 -4.92
N ASN A 457 1.49 4.70 -5.39
CA ASN A 457 1.46 4.02 -6.70
C ASN A 457 0.89 4.86 -7.85
N ARG A 458 0.86 6.19 -7.71
CA ARG A 458 0.65 7.11 -8.84
C ARG A 458 1.90 7.22 -9.70
N TRP A 459 3.09 7.11 -9.12
CA TRP A 459 4.36 7.26 -9.84
C TRP A 459 4.78 5.99 -10.57
N PHE A 460 5.08 6.10 -11.87
CA PHE A 460 5.49 4.98 -12.72
C PHE A 460 6.87 4.40 -12.35
N GLY A 461 7.76 5.14 -11.67
CA GLY A 461 9.08 4.63 -11.26
C GLY A 461 9.02 3.35 -10.43
N MET A 462 7.98 3.18 -9.62
CA MET A 462 7.69 1.93 -8.89
C MET A 462 7.57 0.71 -9.82
N GLN A 463 7.04 0.89 -11.05
CA GLN A 463 6.95 -0.18 -12.05
C GLN A 463 8.33 -0.53 -12.59
N ALA A 464 9.15 0.48 -12.92
CA ALA A 464 10.50 0.29 -13.43
C ALA A 464 11.36 -0.46 -12.40
N TRP A 465 11.43 0.03 -11.16
CA TRP A 465 12.23 -0.57 -10.08
C TRP A 465 11.75 -1.97 -9.68
N GLY A 466 10.43 -2.14 -9.47
CA GLY A 466 9.89 -3.43 -9.08
C GLY A 466 10.10 -4.49 -10.16
N VAL A 467 9.83 -4.16 -11.42
CA VAL A 467 9.85 -5.13 -12.52
C VAL A 467 11.27 -5.36 -13.07
N GLN A 468 12.22 -4.43 -12.92
CA GLN A 468 13.65 -4.70 -13.15
C GLN A 468 14.14 -5.87 -12.29
N ARG A 469 13.84 -5.90 -10.99
CA ARG A 469 14.17 -7.01 -10.07
C ARG A 469 13.53 -8.34 -10.47
N VAL A 470 12.32 -8.30 -11.07
CA VAL A 470 11.64 -9.50 -11.61
C VAL A 470 12.30 -9.97 -12.91
N ALA A 471 12.72 -9.05 -13.78
CA ALA A 471 13.44 -9.34 -15.02
C ALA A 471 14.82 -9.95 -14.75
N GLU A 472 15.55 -9.42 -13.77
CA GLU A 472 16.85 -9.97 -13.36
C GLU A 472 16.71 -11.34 -12.69
N LEU A 473 15.68 -11.58 -11.86
CA LEU A 473 15.39 -12.92 -11.37
C LEU A 473 15.08 -13.89 -12.52
N TYR A 474 14.25 -13.50 -13.49
CA TYR A 474 13.96 -14.35 -14.66
C TYR A 474 15.23 -14.63 -15.46
N TYR A 475 16.10 -13.63 -15.67
CA TYR A 475 17.39 -13.81 -16.33
C TYR A 475 18.31 -14.77 -15.57
N ALA A 476 18.49 -14.59 -14.25
CA ALA A 476 19.38 -15.39 -13.42
C ALA A 476 18.90 -16.85 -13.23
N SER A 477 17.59 -17.05 -13.01
CA SER A 477 17.03 -18.34 -12.60
C SER A 477 16.21 -19.07 -13.68
N GLY A 478 15.62 -18.33 -14.62
CA GLY A 478 14.60 -18.86 -15.54
C GLY A 478 13.22 -19.07 -14.91
N ASP A 479 12.93 -18.49 -13.73
CA ASP A 479 11.68 -18.72 -13.00
C ASP A 479 10.42 -18.45 -13.85
N PRO A 480 9.45 -19.41 -13.92
CA PRO A 480 8.29 -19.30 -14.79
C PRO A 480 7.21 -18.35 -14.26
N LYS A 481 7.14 -18.06 -12.96
CA LYS A 481 6.24 -17.03 -12.41
C LYS A 481 6.75 -15.64 -12.79
N ALA A 482 8.06 -15.40 -12.62
CA ALA A 482 8.72 -14.19 -13.05
C ALA A 482 8.52 -13.96 -14.56
N LYS A 483 8.71 -14.99 -15.39
CA LYS A 483 8.39 -14.92 -16.82
C LYS A 483 6.93 -14.53 -17.08
N ALA A 484 5.96 -15.18 -16.43
CA ALA A 484 4.54 -14.91 -16.65
C ALA A 484 4.12 -13.47 -16.29
N ILE A 485 4.73 -12.87 -15.27
CA ILE A 485 4.55 -11.46 -14.91
C ILE A 485 5.09 -10.55 -16.03
N LEU A 486 6.31 -10.83 -16.50
CA LEU A 486 7.00 -10.05 -17.55
C LEU A 486 6.30 -10.16 -18.91
N ASP A 487 5.85 -11.36 -19.30
CA ASP A 487 5.13 -11.62 -20.56
C ASP A 487 3.87 -10.75 -20.72
N LYS A 488 3.27 -10.30 -19.61
CA LYS A 488 2.10 -9.41 -19.58
C LYS A 488 2.46 -7.93 -19.35
N TRP A 489 3.53 -7.63 -18.61
CA TRP A 489 3.99 -6.26 -18.33
C TRP A 489 4.78 -5.65 -19.50
N VAL A 490 5.64 -6.43 -20.16
CA VAL A 490 6.53 -5.94 -21.22
C VAL A 490 5.76 -5.43 -22.45
N PRO A 491 4.72 -6.12 -22.98
CA PRO A 491 3.91 -5.57 -24.06
C PRO A 491 3.15 -4.30 -23.66
N TRP A 492 2.79 -4.16 -22.38
CA TRP A 492 2.12 -2.96 -21.86
C TRP A 492 3.08 -1.77 -21.78
N VAL A 493 4.31 -1.94 -21.24
CA VAL A 493 5.26 -0.83 -21.15
C VAL A 493 5.73 -0.38 -22.54
N ILE A 494 6.03 -1.30 -23.46
CA ILE A 494 6.44 -0.98 -24.83
C ILE A 494 5.35 -0.15 -25.54
N ALA A 495 4.06 -0.47 -25.33
CA ALA A 495 2.94 0.29 -25.89
C ALA A 495 2.76 1.71 -25.31
N ASN A 496 3.46 2.07 -24.24
CA ASN A 496 3.39 3.38 -23.58
C ASN A 496 4.75 4.11 -23.50
N VAL A 497 5.82 3.55 -24.08
CA VAL A 497 7.13 4.19 -24.24
C VAL A 497 7.26 4.76 -25.66
N LYS A 498 7.93 5.91 -25.80
CA LYS A 498 8.32 6.52 -27.07
C LYS A 498 9.82 6.72 -27.11
N THR A 499 10.41 6.57 -28.30
CA THR A 499 11.86 6.69 -28.53
C THR A 499 12.17 7.65 -29.69
N ASP A 500 11.30 8.65 -29.91
CA ASP A 500 11.29 9.52 -31.10
C ASP A 500 12.33 10.66 -31.03
N GLY A 501 13.62 10.29 -30.90
CA GLY A 501 14.72 11.24 -30.70
C GLY A 501 14.47 12.12 -29.47
N ALA A 502 14.67 13.45 -29.60
CA ALA A 502 14.39 14.42 -28.54
C ALA A 502 12.96 14.37 -27.95
N ASN A 503 11.99 13.72 -28.62
CA ASN A 503 10.61 13.56 -28.16
C ASN A 503 10.33 12.19 -27.51
N TRP A 504 11.37 11.45 -27.10
CA TRP A 504 11.21 10.24 -26.30
C TRP A 504 10.41 10.52 -25.02
N SER A 505 9.71 9.52 -24.50
CA SER A 505 8.98 9.65 -23.23
C SER A 505 8.67 8.29 -22.62
N VAL A 506 8.75 8.18 -21.31
CA VAL A 506 8.21 7.06 -20.52
C VAL A 506 6.92 7.48 -19.82
N PRO A 507 6.06 6.54 -19.36
CA PRO A 507 4.95 6.89 -18.48
C PRO A 507 5.46 7.60 -17.21
N ASN A 508 4.67 8.52 -16.66
CA ASN A 508 5.06 9.27 -15.46
C ASN A 508 4.02 9.06 -14.34
N GLU A 509 2.76 9.42 -14.59
CA GLU A 509 1.66 9.17 -13.66
C GLU A 509 0.69 8.09 -14.13
N LEU A 510 0.22 7.28 -13.18
CA LEU A 510 -0.67 6.14 -13.36
C LEU A 510 -1.96 6.33 -12.58
N LYS A 511 -3.09 6.04 -13.23
CA LYS A 511 -4.40 5.95 -12.60
C LYS A 511 -4.89 4.51 -12.64
N TRP A 512 -5.29 3.99 -11.48
CA TRP A 512 -5.90 2.68 -11.36
C TRP A 512 -7.42 2.78 -11.48
N THR A 513 -8.08 1.67 -11.82
CA THR A 513 -9.54 1.56 -11.80
C THR A 513 -9.93 0.12 -11.50
N GLY A 514 -10.81 -0.04 -10.51
CA GLY A 514 -11.22 -1.32 -9.97
C GLY A 514 -10.30 -1.84 -8.86
N LYS A 515 -10.27 -3.16 -8.66
CA LYS A 515 -9.49 -3.84 -7.61
C LYS A 515 -9.08 -5.24 -8.09
N PRO A 516 -7.99 -5.84 -7.59
CA PRO A 516 -7.71 -7.26 -7.83
C PRO A 516 -8.79 -8.14 -7.18
N ASP A 517 -8.91 -9.39 -7.60
CA ASP A 517 -9.74 -10.36 -6.89
C ASP A 517 -9.07 -10.81 -5.57
N THR A 518 -9.80 -11.41 -4.63
CA THR A 518 -9.16 -12.00 -3.43
C THR A 518 -8.22 -13.14 -3.85
N TRP A 519 -6.99 -13.13 -3.33
CA TRP A 519 -5.95 -14.06 -3.77
C TRP A 519 -6.30 -15.52 -3.49
N ASN A 520 -6.15 -16.34 -4.53
CA ASN A 520 -6.23 -17.80 -4.44
C ASN A 520 -5.07 -18.42 -5.22
N ALA A 521 -4.04 -18.87 -4.51
CA ALA A 521 -2.85 -19.47 -5.12
C ALA A 521 -3.13 -20.73 -5.96
N ALA A 522 -4.27 -21.41 -5.74
CA ALA A 522 -4.70 -22.56 -6.54
C ALA A 522 -5.51 -22.16 -7.79
N SER A 523 -5.99 -20.92 -7.89
CA SER A 523 -6.73 -20.41 -9.05
C SER A 523 -6.64 -18.87 -9.14
N PRO A 524 -5.50 -18.32 -9.63
CA PRO A 524 -5.39 -16.89 -9.93
C PRO A 524 -6.34 -16.47 -11.06
N THR A 525 -7.07 -15.37 -10.89
CA THR A 525 -8.14 -14.95 -11.82
C THR A 525 -7.66 -14.16 -13.03
N GLY A 526 -6.43 -13.62 -12.98
CA GLY A 526 -5.92 -12.65 -13.95
C GLY A 526 -6.42 -11.21 -13.78
N ASN A 527 -7.22 -10.96 -12.73
CA ASN A 527 -7.81 -9.67 -12.33
C ASN A 527 -8.57 -8.93 -13.45
N PRO A 528 -9.62 -9.52 -14.04
CA PRO A 528 -10.44 -8.86 -15.08
C PRO A 528 -11.11 -7.57 -14.58
N GLY A 529 -11.29 -7.42 -13.26
CA GLY A 529 -11.83 -6.21 -12.62
C GLY A 529 -10.79 -5.13 -12.29
N LEU A 530 -9.51 -5.29 -12.65
CA LEU A 530 -8.43 -4.34 -12.37
C LEU A 530 -7.80 -3.81 -13.66
N THR A 531 -7.64 -2.50 -13.78
CA THR A 531 -7.01 -1.83 -14.93
C THR A 531 -6.11 -0.68 -14.48
N VAL A 532 -5.10 -0.37 -15.30
CA VAL A 532 -4.25 0.83 -15.18
C VAL A 532 -4.29 1.66 -16.46
N THR A 533 -4.28 2.98 -16.30
CA THR A 533 -4.20 3.96 -17.39
C THR A 533 -3.06 4.94 -17.12
N VAL A 534 -2.21 5.19 -18.11
CA VAL A 534 -1.20 6.26 -18.04
C VAL A 534 -1.92 7.61 -18.13
N GLN A 535 -1.75 8.47 -17.11
CA GLN A 535 -2.33 9.81 -17.06
C GLN A 535 -1.51 10.81 -17.88
N ASN A 536 -0.18 10.69 -17.78
CA ASN A 536 0.78 11.49 -18.53
C ASN A 536 2.10 10.73 -18.69
N SER A 537 2.89 11.16 -19.65
CA SER A 537 4.24 10.68 -19.94
C SER A 537 5.22 11.84 -19.79
N GLY A 538 6.45 11.52 -19.39
CA GLY A 538 7.51 12.50 -19.15
C GLY A 538 8.88 11.99 -19.60
N GLN A 539 9.90 12.80 -19.33
CA GLN A 539 11.29 12.50 -19.63
C GLN A 539 12.10 12.29 -18.33
N ASP A 540 11.60 11.47 -17.40
CA ASP A 540 12.42 11.04 -16.26
C ASP A 540 13.50 10.07 -16.77
N VAL A 541 14.75 10.54 -16.83
CA VAL A 541 15.88 9.74 -17.34
C VAL A 541 16.25 8.58 -16.42
N GLY A 542 15.98 8.67 -15.11
CA GLY A 542 16.27 7.58 -14.17
C GLY A 542 15.28 6.44 -14.31
N VAL A 543 13.99 6.77 -14.30
CA VAL A 543 12.90 5.81 -14.55
C VAL A 543 12.99 5.22 -15.97
N ALA A 544 13.44 6.00 -16.96
CA ALA A 544 13.74 5.47 -18.29
C ALA A 544 14.93 4.51 -18.31
N GLY A 545 16.00 4.79 -17.54
CA GLY A 545 17.12 3.88 -17.32
C GLY A 545 16.67 2.55 -16.74
N ASP A 546 16.00 2.54 -15.59
CA ASP A 546 15.54 1.28 -14.96
C ASP A 546 14.44 0.57 -15.79
N THR A 547 13.64 1.30 -16.57
CA THR A 547 12.73 0.70 -17.57
C THR A 547 13.50 -0.01 -18.68
N ALA A 548 14.57 0.60 -19.20
CA ALA A 548 15.45 -0.03 -20.17
C ALA A 548 16.14 -1.27 -19.58
N ARG A 549 16.59 -1.24 -18.32
CA ARG A 549 17.16 -2.42 -17.62
C ARG A 549 16.15 -3.57 -17.54
N ALA A 550 14.91 -3.31 -17.12
CA ALA A 550 13.86 -4.33 -17.09
C ALA A 550 13.62 -4.98 -18.47
N LEU A 551 13.60 -4.18 -19.54
CA LEU A 551 13.46 -4.66 -20.91
C LEU A 551 14.69 -5.44 -21.39
N ILE A 552 15.91 -5.00 -21.05
CA ILE A 552 17.20 -5.62 -21.39
C ILE A 552 17.29 -7.04 -20.81
N PHE A 553 17.08 -7.20 -19.50
CA PHE A 553 17.18 -8.52 -18.85
C PHE A 553 16.10 -9.50 -19.33
N TYR A 554 14.87 -9.01 -19.52
CA TYR A 554 13.81 -9.83 -20.11
C TYR A 554 14.15 -10.25 -21.55
N ALA A 555 14.60 -9.32 -22.40
CA ALA A 555 14.97 -9.61 -23.79
C ALA A 555 16.14 -10.59 -23.89
N ALA A 556 17.18 -10.42 -23.07
CA ALA A 556 18.36 -11.29 -23.04
C ALA A 556 18.01 -12.74 -22.64
N LYS A 557 16.97 -12.95 -21.82
CA LYS A 557 16.52 -14.28 -21.40
C LYS A 557 15.47 -14.89 -22.34
N SER A 558 14.63 -14.07 -22.96
CA SER A 558 13.48 -14.52 -23.77
C SER A 558 13.72 -14.51 -25.29
N GLY A 559 14.74 -13.81 -25.77
CA GLY A 559 14.93 -13.52 -27.20
C GLY A 559 14.00 -12.43 -27.75
N ASN A 560 13.27 -11.70 -26.89
CA ASN A 560 12.28 -10.71 -27.34
C ASN A 560 12.93 -9.48 -27.99
N VAL A 561 12.91 -9.45 -29.32
CA VAL A 561 13.49 -8.39 -30.17
C VAL A 561 12.87 -7.02 -29.87
N ALA A 562 11.54 -6.94 -29.74
CA ALA A 562 10.85 -5.67 -29.50
C ALA A 562 11.27 -5.01 -28.16
N ALA A 563 11.49 -5.80 -27.11
CA ALA A 563 11.98 -5.31 -25.82
C ALA A 563 13.44 -4.82 -25.91
N ARG A 564 14.33 -5.58 -26.57
CA ARG A 564 15.72 -5.16 -26.83
C ARG A 564 15.76 -3.83 -27.59
N ASP A 565 15.01 -3.73 -28.68
CA ASP A 565 15.08 -2.58 -29.58
C ASP A 565 14.40 -1.34 -28.97
N THR A 566 13.34 -1.52 -28.18
CA THR A 566 12.76 -0.42 -27.38
C THR A 566 13.77 0.11 -26.35
N ALA A 567 14.48 -0.78 -25.66
CA ALA A 567 15.52 -0.37 -24.71
C ALA A 567 16.69 0.34 -25.40
N LYS A 568 17.19 -0.21 -26.52
CA LYS A 568 18.26 0.40 -27.33
C LYS A 568 17.87 1.82 -27.76
N ASN A 569 16.72 1.97 -28.40
CA ASN A 569 16.27 3.23 -28.97
C ASN A 569 15.97 4.28 -27.88
N LEU A 570 15.53 3.85 -26.68
CA LEU A 570 15.36 4.74 -25.52
C LEU A 570 16.71 5.24 -25.00
N LEU A 571 17.71 4.36 -24.89
CA LEU A 571 19.07 4.74 -24.48
C LEU A 571 19.77 5.65 -25.49
N ASP A 572 19.57 5.41 -26.79
CA ASP A 572 20.05 6.30 -27.86
C ASP A 572 19.38 7.66 -27.80
N ALA A 573 18.05 7.70 -27.66
CA ALA A 573 17.30 8.95 -27.56
C ALA A 573 17.72 9.81 -26.35
N ILE A 574 17.98 9.19 -25.20
CA ILE A 574 18.52 9.87 -24.01
C ILE A 574 19.96 10.35 -24.28
N TRP A 575 20.82 9.47 -24.79
CA TRP A 575 22.24 9.78 -24.99
C TRP A 575 22.45 10.92 -26.00
N ASP A 576 21.73 10.91 -27.12
CA ASP A 576 21.92 11.89 -28.19
C ASP A 576 21.29 13.26 -27.89
N ASN A 577 20.34 13.36 -26.95
CA ASN A 577 19.51 14.56 -26.76
C ASN A 577 19.53 15.15 -25.33
N ASN A 578 20.06 14.44 -24.32
CA ASN A 578 19.97 14.85 -22.91
C ASN A 578 21.30 14.94 -22.16
N GLN A 579 22.43 14.74 -22.84
CA GLN A 579 23.77 14.93 -22.27
C GLN A 579 24.06 16.41 -21.94
N ASP A 580 24.66 16.66 -20.77
CA ASP A 580 25.27 17.94 -20.38
C ASP A 580 26.59 17.70 -19.61
N PRO A 581 27.31 18.71 -19.09
CA PRO A 581 28.59 18.48 -18.40
C PRO A 581 28.51 17.58 -17.15
N LEU A 582 27.38 17.60 -16.42
CA LEU A 582 27.23 16.88 -15.16
C LEU A 582 26.76 15.44 -15.39
N GLY A 583 25.97 15.17 -16.43
CA GLY A 583 25.45 13.83 -16.69
C GLY A 583 24.49 13.76 -17.87
N VAL A 584 23.31 13.19 -17.61
CA VAL A 584 22.12 13.28 -18.47
C VAL A 584 20.99 13.96 -17.70
N SER A 585 20.34 14.95 -18.30
CA SER A 585 19.21 15.63 -17.67
C SER A 585 18.17 16.17 -18.64
N THR A 586 17.00 16.47 -18.10
CA THR A 586 15.80 16.97 -18.77
C THR A 586 15.27 18.17 -18.00
N ILE A 587 14.42 18.99 -18.64
CA ILE A 587 13.82 20.13 -17.96
C ILE A 587 12.54 19.68 -17.24
N GLU A 588 12.61 19.59 -15.92
CA GLU A 588 11.46 19.37 -15.05
C GLU A 588 10.82 20.71 -14.67
N THR A 589 9.48 20.74 -14.63
CA THR A 589 8.71 21.91 -14.17
C THR A 589 8.06 21.56 -12.84
N ARG A 590 8.53 22.19 -11.75
CA ARG A 590 8.18 21.84 -10.37
C ARG A 590 7.07 22.74 -9.83
N GLY A 591 5.87 22.64 -10.40
CA GLY A 591 4.70 23.41 -9.93
C GLY A 591 4.29 23.09 -8.48
N ASP A 592 4.71 21.93 -7.98
CA ASP A 592 4.63 21.53 -6.57
C ASP A 592 5.46 22.42 -5.63
N PHE A 593 6.51 23.10 -6.12
CA PHE A 593 7.30 24.05 -5.32
C PHE A 593 6.52 25.32 -4.93
N LYS A 594 5.25 25.45 -5.34
CA LYS A 594 4.33 26.43 -4.74
C LYS A 594 3.93 26.10 -3.30
N ARG A 595 4.18 24.86 -2.84
CA ARG A 595 3.96 24.44 -1.44
C ARG A 595 5.04 24.91 -0.45
N PHE A 596 6.07 25.61 -0.91
CA PHE A 596 7.13 26.14 -0.04
C PHE A 596 6.58 27.08 1.07
N ASP A 597 5.51 27.85 0.81
CA ASP A 597 4.87 28.71 1.81
C ASP A 597 3.47 28.22 2.30
N ASP A 598 3.11 26.96 2.00
CA ASP A 598 1.89 26.29 2.49
C ASP A 598 1.77 26.40 4.01
N LYS A 599 0.64 26.91 4.50
CA LYS A 599 0.32 27.01 5.93
C LYS A 599 -0.89 26.16 6.25
N TYR A 600 -0.74 25.34 7.30
CA TYR A 600 -1.73 24.33 7.70
C TYR A 600 -3.19 24.81 7.62
N VAL A 601 -3.95 24.18 6.74
CA VAL A 601 -5.40 24.34 6.63
C VAL A 601 -6.10 23.25 7.45
N PRO A 602 -7.13 23.54 8.27
CA PRO A 602 -7.80 22.52 9.07
C PRO A 602 -8.38 21.35 8.25
N ASN A 603 -7.79 20.16 8.39
CA ASN A 603 -8.08 18.94 7.61
C ASN A 603 -7.73 19.04 6.11
N GLY A 604 -6.71 19.85 5.80
CA GLY A 604 -6.00 19.88 4.53
C GLY A 604 -4.54 20.22 4.77
N ASP A 605 -3.88 20.66 3.71
CA ASP A 605 -2.43 20.60 3.61
C ASP A 605 -1.68 21.66 4.44
N GLY A 606 -0.39 21.39 4.70
CA GLY A 606 0.60 22.30 5.30
C GLY A 606 1.05 21.88 6.71
N ILE A 607 2.18 22.43 7.20
CA ILE A 607 2.81 21.97 8.45
C ILE A 607 1.89 22.15 9.68
N TYR A 608 1.24 21.06 10.08
CA TYR A 608 0.52 21.01 11.35
C TYR A 608 1.50 21.07 12.53
N ILE A 609 1.23 21.95 13.49
CA ILE A 609 1.87 21.97 14.82
C ILE A 609 0.76 22.01 15.88
N PRO A 610 0.83 21.19 16.95
CA PRO A 610 -0.19 21.19 18.00
C PRO A 610 -0.39 22.55 18.67
N SER A 611 -1.65 22.88 18.98
CA SER A 611 -2.01 24.16 19.61
C SER A 611 -1.29 24.37 20.95
N GLY A 612 -0.45 25.40 21.02
CA GLY A 612 0.33 25.75 22.22
C GLY A 612 1.71 25.08 22.30
N TRP A 613 2.04 24.18 21.37
CA TRP A 613 3.41 23.68 21.21
C TRP A 613 4.27 24.75 20.53
N THR A 614 5.53 24.89 20.96
CA THR A 614 6.51 25.79 20.34
C THR A 614 7.93 25.25 20.55
N GLY A 615 8.80 25.49 19.57
CA GLY A 615 10.19 25.06 19.60
C GLY A 615 11.06 25.79 18.59
N THR A 616 12.34 25.40 18.47
CA THR A 616 13.28 26.01 17.51
C THR A 616 14.14 24.99 16.79
N MET A 617 14.32 25.16 15.48
CA MET A 617 15.34 24.47 14.68
C MET A 617 16.76 24.96 15.08
N PRO A 618 17.84 24.21 14.76
CA PRO A 618 19.19 24.58 15.19
C PRO A 618 19.75 25.89 14.63
N ASN A 619 19.21 26.38 13.51
CA ASN A 619 19.51 27.70 12.93
C ASN A 619 18.77 28.86 13.64
N GLY A 620 17.80 28.56 14.51
CA GLY A 620 16.95 29.55 15.21
C GLY A 620 15.54 29.73 14.63
N ASP A 621 15.16 29.03 13.56
CA ASP A 621 13.80 29.11 13.01
C ASP A 621 12.76 28.63 14.05
N VAL A 622 11.68 29.39 14.21
CA VAL A 622 10.69 29.16 15.28
C VAL A 622 9.54 28.30 14.79
N ILE A 623 9.52 27.05 15.26
CA ILE A 623 8.49 26.05 14.99
C ILE A 623 7.29 26.30 15.91
N LYS A 624 6.10 26.57 15.34
CA LYS A 624 4.86 26.91 16.07
C LYS A 624 3.63 26.77 15.14
N PRO A 625 2.38 26.79 15.64
CA PRO A 625 1.19 26.82 14.78
C PRO A 625 1.22 27.98 13.77
N GLY A 626 0.94 27.66 12.49
CA GLY A 626 0.89 28.64 11.39
C GLY A 626 2.23 28.91 10.68
N VAL A 627 3.26 28.09 10.90
CA VAL A 627 4.46 28.05 10.05
C VAL A 627 4.19 27.35 8.72
N SER A 628 5.02 27.63 7.74
CA SER A 628 5.14 26.91 6.46
C SER A 628 6.42 26.06 6.37
N PHE A 629 6.56 25.27 5.30
CA PHE A 629 7.78 24.51 4.99
C PHE A 629 9.04 25.39 5.02
N LEU A 630 8.97 26.57 4.41
CA LEU A 630 10.05 27.57 4.37
C LEU A 630 10.30 28.29 5.70
N ASP A 631 9.29 28.43 6.56
CA ASP A 631 9.42 29.12 7.86
C ASP A 631 10.25 28.31 8.88
N ILE A 632 10.45 27.00 8.67
CA ILE A 632 11.34 26.13 9.47
C ILE A 632 12.55 25.60 8.69
N ARG A 633 12.77 26.10 7.47
CA ARG A 633 13.89 25.77 6.57
C ARG A 633 14.45 27.04 5.94
N SER A 634 14.64 28.10 6.73
CA SER A 634 14.94 29.45 6.20
C SER A 634 16.27 29.54 5.45
N PHE A 635 17.16 28.56 5.63
CA PHE A 635 18.39 28.40 4.85
C PHE A 635 18.14 28.37 3.34
N TYR A 636 16.97 27.88 2.89
CA TYR A 636 16.58 27.86 1.48
C TYR A 636 16.59 29.23 0.80
N LYS A 637 16.43 30.33 1.57
CA LYS A 637 16.49 31.70 1.03
C LYS A 637 17.89 32.12 0.57
N ASN A 638 18.91 31.32 0.91
CA ASN A 638 20.29 31.50 0.47
C ASN A 638 20.65 30.60 -0.74
N ASP A 639 19.75 29.73 -1.19
CA ASP A 639 20.01 28.83 -2.32
C ASP A 639 20.18 29.62 -3.63
N PRO A 640 21.18 29.31 -4.49
CA PRO A 640 21.37 29.99 -5.78
C PRO A 640 20.13 30.00 -6.70
N ASN A 641 19.26 29.00 -6.59
CA ASN A 641 18.02 28.86 -7.35
C ASN A 641 16.79 29.44 -6.65
N TRP A 642 16.88 29.96 -5.40
CA TRP A 642 15.73 30.44 -4.63
C TRP A 642 14.85 31.44 -5.40
N SER A 643 15.49 32.30 -6.20
CA SER A 643 14.81 33.28 -7.06
C SER A 643 13.79 32.68 -8.03
N LYS A 644 13.96 31.42 -8.46
CA LYS A 644 12.97 30.69 -9.28
C LYS A 644 11.72 30.38 -8.48
N VAL A 645 11.89 29.86 -7.25
CA VAL A 645 10.79 29.50 -6.35
C VAL A 645 10.04 30.76 -5.92
N GLN A 646 10.77 31.81 -5.50
CA GLN A 646 10.18 33.11 -5.16
C GLN A 646 9.33 33.66 -6.31
N THR A 647 9.81 33.58 -7.57
CA THR A 647 9.04 34.01 -8.75
C THR A 647 7.71 33.24 -8.89
N ALA A 648 7.69 31.95 -8.56
CA ALA A 648 6.49 31.13 -8.63
C ALA A 648 5.50 31.41 -7.48
N LEU A 649 6.01 31.65 -6.27
CA LEU A 649 5.23 32.06 -5.09
C LEU A 649 4.61 33.46 -5.29
N ASP A 650 5.34 34.38 -5.92
CA ASP A 650 4.88 35.73 -6.28
C ASP A 650 3.83 35.73 -7.42
N GLY A 651 3.28 34.56 -7.78
CA GLY A 651 2.22 34.39 -8.80
C GLY A 651 2.74 34.19 -10.23
N GLY A 652 4.04 33.97 -10.41
CA GLY A 652 4.66 33.71 -11.71
C GLY A 652 4.54 32.27 -12.21
N ALA A 653 5.35 31.98 -13.24
CA ALA A 653 5.45 30.65 -13.83
C ALA A 653 6.08 29.64 -12.87
N ASP A 654 5.70 28.36 -13.02
CA ASP A 654 6.26 27.26 -12.24
C ASP A 654 7.77 27.12 -12.49
N PRO A 655 8.59 26.85 -11.45
CA PRO A 655 10.03 26.91 -11.56
C PRO A 655 10.59 25.70 -12.32
N GLN A 656 11.59 25.95 -13.16
CA GLN A 656 12.21 24.93 -14.01
C GLN A 656 13.64 24.58 -13.59
N PHE A 657 13.92 23.28 -13.61
CA PHE A 657 15.17 22.69 -13.15
C PHE A 657 15.67 21.61 -14.12
N ARG A 658 16.96 21.36 -14.07
CA ARG A 658 17.61 20.13 -14.54
C ARG A 658 18.20 19.49 -13.29
N PHE A 659 17.87 18.24 -13.00
CA PHE A 659 18.27 17.57 -11.77
C PHE A 659 19.19 16.38 -12.05
N HIS A 660 20.32 16.35 -11.36
CA HIS A 660 21.34 15.31 -11.40
C HIS A 660 21.22 14.43 -10.15
N ARG A 661 20.05 13.78 -10.01
CA ARG A 661 19.80 12.83 -8.91
C ARG A 661 20.75 11.64 -9.04
N PHE A 662 21.48 11.31 -7.98
CA PHE A 662 22.54 10.30 -7.99
C PHE A 662 22.02 8.91 -8.46
N TRP A 663 20.85 8.51 -7.95
CA TRP A 663 20.19 7.26 -8.35
C TRP A 663 19.84 7.25 -9.84
N SER A 664 19.37 8.38 -10.37
CA SER A 664 18.91 8.52 -11.76
C SER A 664 20.07 8.43 -12.76
N GLN A 665 21.19 9.11 -12.45
CA GLN A 665 22.42 8.99 -13.24
C GLN A 665 22.97 7.56 -13.22
N THR A 666 22.85 6.88 -12.09
CA THR A 666 23.26 5.48 -11.93
C THR A 666 22.34 4.51 -12.68
N ALA A 667 21.03 4.73 -12.69
CA ALA A 667 20.08 3.90 -13.44
C ALA A 667 20.37 3.93 -14.95
N VAL A 668 20.71 5.10 -15.50
CA VAL A 668 21.16 5.22 -16.90
C VAL A 668 22.52 4.55 -17.11
N ALA A 669 23.49 4.77 -16.23
CA ALA A 669 24.79 4.08 -16.30
C ALA A 669 24.64 2.55 -16.31
N GLY A 670 23.77 2.01 -15.46
CA GLY A 670 23.44 0.58 -15.42
C GLY A 670 22.75 0.07 -16.66
N ALA A 671 21.84 0.84 -17.25
CA ALA A 671 21.21 0.48 -18.51
C ALA A 671 22.20 0.41 -19.68
N LEU A 672 23.18 1.33 -19.73
CA LEU A 672 24.26 1.31 -20.71
C LEU A 672 25.17 0.09 -20.51
N ALA A 673 25.63 -0.17 -19.28
CA ALA A 673 26.50 -1.30 -18.95
C ALA A 673 25.82 -2.66 -19.19
N ASP A 674 24.54 -2.80 -18.81
CA ASP A 674 23.78 -4.03 -19.05
C ASP A 674 23.49 -4.25 -20.53
N TYR A 675 23.23 -3.19 -21.32
CA TYR A 675 23.08 -3.32 -22.77
C TYR A 675 24.40 -3.77 -23.42
N ALA A 676 25.52 -3.15 -23.06
CA ALA A 676 26.85 -3.53 -23.53
C ALA A 676 27.13 -5.02 -23.25
N ARG A 677 27.00 -5.42 -21.99
CA ARG A 677 27.29 -6.78 -21.50
C ARG A 677 26.39 -7.88 -22.11
N LEU A 678 25.17 -7.54 -22.54
CA LEU A 678 24.17 -8.52 -23.01
C LEU A 678 23.94 -8.52 -24.53
N PHE A 679 24.29 -7.44 -25.24
CA PHE A 679 23.98 -7.29 -26.67
C PHE A 679 25.13 -6.73 -27.54
N GLU A 680 26.19 -6.14 -26.97
CA GLU A 680 27.40 -5.79 -27.73
C GLU A 680 28.41 -6.94 -27.76
N GLY A 681 29.33 -6.92 -28.74
CA GLY A 681 30.40 -7.92 -28.92
C GLY A 681 29.93 -9.32 -29.34
N THR A 682 28.75 -9.74 -28.90
CA THR A 682 28.09 -10.96 -29.37
C THR A 682 27.65 -10.79 -30.84
N THR A 683 27.90 -11.78 -31.69
CA THR A 683 26.96 -12.02 -32.79
C THR A 683 25.58 -12.20 -32.16
N PRO A 684 24.56 -11.40 -32.55
CA PRO A 684 23.25 -11.51 -31.93
C PRO A 684 22.74 -12.96 -32.06
N PRO A 685 22.06 -13.51 -31.02
CA PRO A 685 21.46 -14.83 -31.11
C PRO A 685 20.66 -14.89 -32.41
N PRO A 686 20.92 -15.88 -33.29
CA PRO A 686 20.71 -15.76 -34.73
C PRO A 686 19.29 -15.29 -35.00
N VAL A 687 19.17 -14.05 -35.48
CA VAL A 687 17.89 -13.34 -35.48
C VAL A 687 16.88 -14.20 -36.20
N ASP A 688 15.85 -14.59 -35.47
CA ASP A 688 14.78 -15.38 -36.02
C ASP A 688 14.15 -14.57 -37.15
N THR A 689 14.32 -15.11 -38.35
CA THR A 689 13.97 -14.52 -39.64
C THR A 689 13.10 -15.49 -40.44
N VAL A 690 12.73 -16.62 -39.81
CA VAL A 690 11.99 -17.72 -40.41
C VAL A 690 10.56 -17.62 -39.90
N ALA A 691 9.72 -16.87 -40.64
CA ALA A 691 8.32 -16.69 -40.27
C ALA A 691 7.61 -18.03 -40.00
N PRO A 692 6.66 -18.08 -39.03
CA PRO A 692 5.98 -19.32 -38.66
C PRO A 692 5.32 -20.03 -39.82
N SER A 693 5.08 -21.33 -39.66
CA SER A 693 4.33 -22.10 -40.63
C SER A 693 2.97 -21.44 -40.90
N VAL A 694 2.61 -21.33 -42.18
CA VAL A 694 1.39 -20.64 -42.62
C VAL A 694 0.18 -21.27 -41.93
N PRO A 695 -0.75 -20.48 -41.33
CA PRO A 695 -1.95 -21.02 -40.70
C PRO A 695 -2.71 -21.97 -41.63
N THR A 696 -2.80 -23.23 -41.23
CA THR A 696 -3.51 -24.28 -41.98
C THR A 696 -4.87 -24.57 -41.37
N GLY A 697 -5.71 -25.33 -42.07
CA GLY A 697 -7.03 -25.72 -41.57
C GLY A 697 -7.95 -24.53 -41.27
N LEU A 698 -7.82 -23.42 -41.99
CA LEU A 698 -8.70 -22.25 -41.84
C LEU A 698 -10.12 -22.62 -42.27
N LEU A 699 -11.05 -22.59 -41.33
CA LEU A 699 -12.45 -22.98 -41.46
C LEU A 699 -13.37 -21.81 -41.13
N GLY A 700 -14.49 -21.77 -41.84
CA GLY A 700 -15.64 -20.96 -41.45
C GLY A 700 -16.39 -21.66 -40.31
N GLY A 701 -16.50 -20.98 -39.17
CA GLY A 701 -17.34 -21.40 -38.07
C GLY A 701 -18.78 -20.89 -38.24
N THR A 702 -19.45 -20.65 -37.12
CA THR A 702 -20.83 -20.13 -37.12
C THR A 702 -20.89 -18.73 -37.75
N THR A 703 -21.75 -18.56 -38.76
CA THR A 703 -22.16 -17.24 -39.26
C THR A 703 -23.54 -16.85 -38.73
N THR A 704 -23.76 -15.55 -38.56
CA THR A 704 -25.07 -14.93 -38.39
C THR A 704 -25.34 -14.02 -39.61
N ALA A 705 -26.33 -13.11 -39.51
CA ALA A 705 -26.52 -12.08 -40.52
C ALA A 705 -25.41 -11.00 -40.50
N THR A 706 -24.81 -10.73 -39.32
CA THR A 706 -23.86 -9.61 -39.13
C THR A 706 -22.53 -10.02 -38.49
N THR A 707 -22.31 -11.31 -38.26
CA THR A 707 -21.08 -11.85 -37.68
C THR A 707 -20.60 -13.11 -38.40
N ALA A 708 -19.29 -13.33 -38.39
CA ALA A 708 -18.66 -14.56 -38.85
C ALA A 708 -17.51 -14.94 -37.93
N THR A 709 -17.57 -16.15 -37.35
CA THR A 709 -16.44 -16.77 -36.67
C THR A 709 -15.59 -17.54 -37.68
N ILE A 710 -14.27 -17.42 -37.58
CA ILE A 710 -13.28 -18.25 -38.27
C ILE A 710 -12.36 -18.92 -37.23
N SER A 711 -11.86 -20.10 -37.57
CA SER A 711 -10.87 -20.82 -36.75
C SER A 711 -9.85 -21.53 -37.64
N TRP A 712 -8.65 -21.76 -37.12
CA TRP A 712 -7.55 -22.40 -37.84
C TRP A 712 -6.82 -23.41 -36.95
N THR A 713 -5.95 -24.21 -37.57
CA THR A 713 -4.96 -25.03 -36.85
C THR A 713 -3.82 -24.13 -36.40
N ALA A 714 -3.28 -24.37 -35.21
CA ALA A 714 -2.15 -23.62 -34.69
C ALA A 714 -0.95 -23.68 -35.64
N SER A 715 -0.37 -22.52 -35.92
CA SER A 715 0.94 -22.46 -36.57
C SER A 715 2.02 -23.00 -35.63
N THR A 716 3.04 -23.58 -36.24
CA THR A 716 4.26 -24.02 -35.57
C THR A 716 5.38 -23.09 -35.99
N ASP A 717 6.19 -22.67 -35.04
CA ASP A 717 7.50 -22.13 -35.36
C ASP A 717 8.54 -23.26 -35.48
N ASN A 718 9.71 -22.96 -36.00
CA ASN A 718 10.82 -23.87 -36.21
C ASN A 718 11.51 -24.27 -34.88
N THR A 719 12.28 -25.36 -34.89
CA THR A 719 12.97 -25.89 -33.71
C THR A 719 14.17 -25.01 -33.31
N GLY A 720 13.89 -23.88 -32.66
CA GLY A 720 14.86 -22.84 -32.31
C GLY A 720 14.34 -21.41 -32.53
N GLY A 721 13.18 -21.25 -33.17
CA GLY A 721 12.53 -19.96 -33.39
C GLY A 721 11.94 -19.33 -32.12
N SER A 722 11.52 -18.08 -32.26
CA SER A 722 11.06 -17.20 -31.19
C SER A 722 9.64 -17.51 -30.67
N GLY A 723 8.89 -18.34 -31.40
CA GLY A 723 7.57 -18.86 -31.03
C GLY A 723 6.42 -17.99 -31.54
N VAL A 724 5.27 -18.61 -31.83
CA VAL A 724 4.10 -17.92 -32.41
C VAL A 724 3.45 -16.96 -31.39
N ALA A 725 3.68 -15.66 -31.54
CA ALA A 725 3.10 -14.59 -30.71
C ALA A 725 1.63 -14.28 -31.03
N GLY A 726 1.10 -14.81 -32.13
CA GLY A 726 -0.31 -14.73 -32.48
C GLY A 726 -0.56 -14.69 -33.98
N TYR A 727 -1.71 -14.12 -34.33
CA TYR A 727 -2.25 -14.15 -35.69
C TYR A 727 -2.88 -12.81 -36.07
N ASP A 728 -2.73 -12.42 -37.33
CA ASP A 728 -3.40 -11.29 -37.96
C ASP A 728 -4.44 -11.78 -38.97
N VAL A 729 -5.67 -11.25 -38.86
CA VAL A 729 -6.80 -11.64 -39.70
C VAL A 729 -7.08 -10.56 -40.73
N TYR A 730 -7.18 -10.97 -41.99
CA TYR A 730 -7.44 -10.11 -43.14
C TYR A 730 -8.73 -10.52 -43.84
N ARG A 731 -9.54 -9.54 -44.21
CA ARG A 731 -10.72 -9.68 -45.08
C ARG A 731 -10.40 -9.03 -46.42
N GLY A 732 -10.17 -9.83 -47.45
CA GLY A 732 -9.46 -9.38 -48.65
C GLY A 732 -8.06 -8.87 -48.28
N THR A 733 -7.73 -7.63 -48.65
CA THR A 733 -6.46 -6.98 -48.30
C THR A 733 -6.49 -6.22 -46.97
N THR A 734 -7.67 -5.97 -46.38
CA THR A 734 -7.82 -5.17 -45.16
C THR A 734 -7.63 -6.02 -43.91
N LYS A 735 -6.69 -5.66 -43.03
CA LYS A 735 -6.61 -6.25 -41.68
C LYS A 735 -7.85 -5.86 -40.88
N VAL A 736 -8.55 -6.86 -40.34
CA VAL A 736 -9.79 -6.67 -39.54
C VAL A 736 -9.61 -6.98 -38.06
N GLY A 737 -8.49 -7.60 -37.68
CA GLY A 737 -8.14 -7.81 -36.28
C GLY A 737 -6.87 -8.64 -36.11
N SER A 738 -6.60 -8.98 -34.85
CA SER A 738 -5.56 -9.92 -34.44
C SER A 738 -6.11 -10.85 -33.35
N SER A 739 -5.52 -12.03 -33.18
CA SER A 739 -5.84 -12.97 -32.10
C SER A 739 -4.57 -13.65 -31.58
N THR A 740 -4.51 -13.93 -30.28
CA THR A 740 -3.48 -14.77 -29.67
C THR A 740 -3.89 -16.25 -29.61
N THR A 741 -5.15 -16.57 -29.94
CA THR A 741 -5.68 -17.92 -30.05
C THR A 741 -5.96 -18.29 -31.51
N THR A 742 -6.32 -19.54 -31.79
CA THR A 742 -6.56 -20.02 -33.16
C THR A 742 -7.99 -19.78 -33.66
N SER A 743 -8.64 -18.73 -33.17
CA SER A 743 -9.95 -18.28 -33.65
C SER A 743 -10.12 -16.77 -33.56
N PHE A 744 -11.05 -16.24 -34.35
CA PHE A 744 -11.45 -14.84 -34.39
C PHE A 744 -12.92 -14.73 -34.82
N THR A 745 -13.64 -13.71 -34.35
CA THR A 745 -15.00 -13.43 -34.79
C THR A 745 -15.11 -11.97 -35.21
N GLU A 746 -15.44 -11.73 -36.48
CA GLU A 746 -15.76 -10.38 -36.94
C GLU A 746 -17.26 -10.08 -36.75
N THR A 747 -17.57 -8.81 -36.46
CA THR A 747 -18.90 -8.27 -36.26
C THR A 747 -19.14 -7.06 -37.19
N GLY A 748 -20.39 -6.64 -37.36
CA GLY A 748 -20.74 -5.51 -38.23
C GLY A 748 -20.70 -5.83 -39.73
N LEU A 749 -20.78 -7.11 -40.09
CA LEU A 749 -20.82 -7.58 -41.48
C LEU A 749 -22.19 -7.32 -42.12
N THR A 750 -22.22 -7.20 -43.45
CA THR A 750 -23.45 -7.12 -44.24
C THR A 750 -24.08 -8.52 -44.37
N PRO A 751 -25.42 -8.66 -44.25
CA PRO A 751 -26.11 -9.93 -44.49
C PRO A 751 -26.02 -10.43 -45.95
N SER A 752 -26.28 -11.72 -46.17
CA SER A 752 -26.22 -12.40 -47.48
C SER A 752 -24.91 -12.21 -48.26
N THR A 753 -23.82 -11.81 -47.61
CA THR A 753 -22.59 -11.34 -48.26
C THR A 753 -21.45 -12.34 -48.03
N ALA A 754 -20.78 -12.70 -49.12
CA ALA A 754 -19.61 -13.57 -49.08
C ALA A 754 -18.36 -12.77 -48.71
N TYR A 755 -17.67 -13.18 -47.63
CA TYR A 755 -16.44 -12.58 -47.16
C TYR A 755 -15.30 -13.59 -47.20
N ALA A 756 -14.22 -13.22 -47.91
CA ALA A 756 -13.02 -14.02 -48.02
C ALA A 756 -12.00 -13.60 -46.94
N TYR A 757 -11.70 -14.52 -46.03
CA TYR A 757 -10.73 -14.33 -44.94
C TYR A 757 -9.42 -15.06 -45.22
N THR A 758 -8.30 -14.42 -44.88
CA THR A 758 -7.00 -15.07 -44.74
C THR A 758 -6.40 -14.73 -43.38
N VAL A 759 -5.55 -15.61 -42.87
CA VAL A 759 -4.85 -15.42 -41.60
C VAL A 759 -3.35 -15.54 -41.83
N ARG A 760 -2.57 -14.69 -41.15
CA ARG A 760 -1.11 -14.79 -41.07
C ARG A 760 -0.71 -15.03 -39.63
N ALA A 761 0.20 -15.97 -39.38
CA ALA A 761 0.86 -16.07 -38.09
C ALA A 761 1.97 -15.02 -37.98
N LYS A 762 2.27 -14.61 -36.75
CA LYS A 762 3.45 -13.82 -36.39
C LYS A 762 4.18 -14.50 -35.24
N ASP A 763 5.50 -14.40 -35.23
CA ASP A 763 6.34 -14.84 -34.11
C ASP A 763 6.64 -13.70 -33.12
N VAL A 764 7.48 -13.97 -32.12
CA VAL A 764 7.92 -12.98 -31.11
C VAL A 764 9.03 -12.05 -31.65
N ALA A 765 9.78 -12.48 -32.68
CA ALA A 765 10.75 -11.63 -33.40
C ALA A 765 10.09 -10.61 -34.34
N GLY A 766 8.84 -10.85 -34.74
CA GLY A 766 8.03 -9.99 -35.59
C GLY A 766 7.90 -10.45 -37.05
N ASN A 767 8.43 -11.62 -37.44
CA ASN A 767 8.23 -12.12 -38.80
C ASN A 767 6.78 -12.55 -39.00
N VAL A 768 6.28 -12.35 -40.23
CA VAL A 768 4.87 -12.60 -40.57
C VAL A 768 4.80 -13.65 -41.67
N SER A 769 4.05 -14.72 -41.43
CA SER A 769 3.88 -15.81 -42.39
C SER A 769 3.24 -15.31 -43.70
N ALA A 770 3.39 -16.10 -44.77
CA ALA A 770 2.48 -15.95 -45.90
C ALA A 770 1.02 -16.13 -45.45
N ALA A 771 0.09 -15.55 -46.20
CA ALA A 771 -1.33 -15.70 -45.94
C ALA A 771 -1.77 -17.16 -46.11
N SER A 772 -2.65 -17.63 -45.23
CA SER A 772 -3.36 -18.89 -45.39
C SER A 772 -4.10 -18.96 -46.72
N SER A 773 -4.46 -20.18 -47.14
CA SER A 773 -5.56 -20.36 -48.10
C SER A 773 -6.78 -19.56 -47.64
N ALA A 774 -7.43 -18.85 -48.56
CA ALA A 774 -8.58 -18.03 -48.22
C ALA A 774 -9.82 -18.91 -47.95
N VAL A 775 -10.50 -18.66 -46.83
CA VAL A 775 -11.83 -19.24 -46.58
C VAL A 775 -12.89 -18.21 -46.93
N SER A 776 -13.86 -18.60 -47.76
CA SER A 776 -15.04 -17.77 -48.03
C SER A 776 -16.17 -18.19 -47.11
N VAL A 777 -16.64 -17.27 -46.28
CA VAL A 777 -17.83 -17.45 -45.44
C VAL A 777 -18.92 -16.48 -45.89
N THR A 778 -20.11 -17.01 -46.16
CA THR A 778 -21.27 -16.17 -46.45
C THR A 778 -22.00 -15.90 -45.14
N THR A 779 -22.17 -14.63 -44.78
CA THR A 779 -23.13 -14.27 -43.74
C THR A 779 -24.49 -14.80 -44.15
N LYS A 780 -25.27 -15.27 -43.18
CA LYS A 780 -26.65 -15.69 -43.46
C LYS A 780 -27.40 -14.50 -44.05
N ALA A 781 -28.42 -14.78 -44.85
CA ALA A 781 -29.45 -13.78 -45.02
C ALA A 781 -29.96 -13.37 -43.64
N THR A 782 -30.25 -12.08 -43.45
CA THR A 782 -31.11 -11.68 -42.35
C THR A 782 -32.36 -12.56 -42.46
N PRO A 783 -32.80 -13.23 -41.38
CA PRO A 783 -34.20 -13.62 -41.31
C PRO A 783 -35.01 -12.39 -41.69
N SER A 784 -35.96 -12.50 -42.61
CA SER A 784 -36.80 -11.37 -43.02
C SER A 784 -37.84 -11.12 -41.92
N ASP A 785 -37.35 -10.79 -40.74
CA ASP A 785 -38.12 -10.23 -39.67
C ASP A 785 -38.59 -8.86 -40.14
N THR A 786 -39.86 -8.82 -40.51
CA THR A 786 -40.62 -7.63 -40.86
C THR A 786 -41.66 -7.30 -39.78
N THR A 787 -41.54 -7.94 -38.61
CA THR A 787 -42.52 -7.87 -37.53
C THR A 787 -41.98 -6.97 -36.43
N ALA A 788 -42.37 -5.70 -36.46
CA ALA A 788 -41.97 -4.76 -35.42
C ALA A 788 -42.27 -5.29 -34.00
N PRO A 789 -41.40 -5.01 -33.00
CA PRO A 789 -41.62 -5.42 -31.63
C PRO A 789 -42.96 -4.95 -31.07
N SER A 790 -43.40 -5.59 -29.99
CA SER A 790 -44.54 -5.10 -29.22
C SER A 790 -44.32 -3.64 -28.78
N VAL A 791 -45.39 -2.85 -28.82
CA VAL A 791 -45.36 -1.43 -28.44
C VAL A 791 -44.96 -1.29 -26.97
N PRO A 792 -44.03 -0.39 -26.59
CA PRO A 792 -43.69 -0.14 -25.20
C PRO A 792 -44.92 0.27 -24.38
N THR A 793 -45.19 -0.46 -23.30
CA THR A 793 -46.36 -0.24 -22.42
C THR A 793 -45.93 0.27 -21.05
N GLY A 794 -46.87 0.87 -20.31
CA GLY A 794 -46.59 1.38 -18.96
C GLY A 794 -45.54 2.49 -18.91
N LEU A 795 -45.48 3.36 -19.93
CA LEU A 795 -44.63 4.54 -19.92
C LEU A 795 -45.07 5.48 -18.79
N VAL A 796 -44.19 5.69 -17.81
CA VAL A 796 -44.37 6.57 -16.65
C VAL A 796 -43.19 7.52 -16.51
N ALA A 797 -43.40 8.60 -15.76
CA ALA A 797 -42.36 9.56 -15.40
C ALA A 797 -42.16 9.57 -13.89
N SER A 798 -40.91 9.76 -13.49
CA SER A 798 -40.41 9.76 -12.12
C SER A 798 -39.32 10.83 -11.98
N ALA A 799 -38.95 11.18 -10.74
CA ALA A 799 -37.93 12.21 -10.48
C ALA A 799 -38.12 13.52 -11.28
N VAL A 800 -39.38 13.94 -11.47
CA VAL A 800 -39.73 15.16 -12.20
C VAL A 800 -39.32 16.36 -11.34
N THR A 801 -38.45 17.21 -11.89
CA THR A 801 -37.96 18.45 -11.26
C THR A 801 -38.45 19.67 -12.06
N GLN A 802 -37.91 20.85 -11.75
CA GLN A 802 -38.11 22.05 -12.56
C GLN A 802 -37.37 22.02 -13.92
N ASN A 803 -36.41 21.13 -14.14
CA ASN A 803 -35.59 21.12 -15.37
C ASN A 803 -35.18 19.71 -15.87
N SER A 804 -35.72 18.64 -15.28
CA SER A 804 -35.42 17.25 -15.65
C SER A 804 -36.55 16.30 -15.26
N LEU A 805 -36.52 15.08 -15.81
CA LEU A 805 -37.36 13.95 -15.43
C LEU A 805 -36.73 12.62 -15.88
N THR A 806 -37.14 11.51 -15.27
CA THR A 806 -36.74 10.16 -15.66
C THR A 806 -37.96 9.35 -16.08
N LEU A 807 -37.99 8.98 -17.36
CA LEU A 807 -38.99 8.10 -17.96
C LEU A 807 -38.61 6.63 -17.73
N SER A 808 -39.59 5.78 -17.48
CA SER A 808 -39.42 4.33 -17.51
C SER A 808 -40.66 3.63 -18.08
N TRP A 809 -40.48 2.42 -18.58
CA TRP A 809 -41.54 1.64 -19.24
C TRP A 809 -41.37 0.13 -19.03
N THR A 810 -42.38 -0.65 -19.42
CA THR A 810 -42.33 -2.11 -19.45
C THR A 810 -41.57 -2.56 -20.69
N ALA A 811 -40.76 -3.62 -20.56
CA ALA A 811 -39.98 -4.14 -21.67
C ALA A 811 -40.86 -4.66 -22.80
N SER A 812 -40.58 -4.23 -24.03
CA SER A 812 -41.15 -4.82 -25.24
C SER A 812 -40.56 -6.20 -25.48
N THR A 813 -41.41 -7.17 -25.79
CA THR A 813 -41.01 -8.44 -26.41
C THR A 813 -40.96 -8.31 -27.93
N ASP A 814 -40.04 -9.07 -28.52
CA ASP A 814 -40.08 -9.48 -29.92
C ASP A 814 -40.67 -10.91 -30.01
N ASN A 815 -41.05 -11.35 -31.20
CA ASN A 815 -41.71 -12.63 -31.44
C ASN A 815 -40.74 -13.83 -31.40
N ALA A 816 -41.27 -15.04 -31.24
CA ALA A 816 -40.50 -16.29 -31.19
C ALA A 816 -39.96 -16.69 -32.57
N GLY A 817 -38.89 -16.02 -33.01
CA GLY A 817 -38.29 -16.15 -34.34
C GLY A 817 -37.80 -14.83 -34.95
N GLY A 818 -38.12 -13.70 -34.31
CA GLY A 818 -37.67 -12.36 -34.70
C GLY A 818 -36.17 -12.12 -34.48
N SER A 819 -35.72 -10.94 -34.86
CA SER A 819 -34.31 -10.53 -34.86
C SER A 819 -33.79 -10.11 -33.48
N GLY A 820 -34.68 -9.96 -32.49
CA GLY A 820 -34.39 -9.56 -31.12
C GLY A 820 -34.46 -8.04 -30.91
N LEU A 821 -34.84 -7.63 -29.71
CA LEU A 821 -34.95 -6.21 -29.35
C LEU A 821 -33.58 -5.53 -29.32
N ALA A 822 -33.38 -4.50 -30.16
CA ALA A 822 -32.16 -3.69 -30.18
C ALA A 822 -32.22 -2.45 -29.27
N GLY A 823 -33.41 -2.10 -28.77
CA GLY A 823 -33.61 -1.07 -27.75
C GLY A 823 -34.80 -0.16 -28.04
N TYR A 824 -34.71 1.07 -27.57
CA TYR A 824 -35.80 2.05 -27.58
C TYR A 824 -35.32 3.43 -28.07
N ASP A 825 -36.21 4.13 -28.79
CA ASP A 825 -36.06 5.53 -29.17
C ASP A 825 -37.11 6.37 -28.44
N VAL A 826 -36.66 7.44 -27.80
CA VAL A 826 -37.47 8.29 -26.89
C VAL A 826 -37.71 9.65 -27.53
N TYR A 827 -38.98 10.06 -27.60
CA TYR A 827 -39.43 11.28 -28.29
C TYR A 827 -40.11 12.24 -27.31
N ARG A 828 -39.72 13.52 -27.36
CA ARG A 828 -40.36 14.66 -26.70
C ARG A 828 -41.13 15.46 -27.77
N GLY A 829 -42.45 15.37 -27.76
CA GLY A 829 -43.29 15.74 -28.89
C GLY A 829 -42.95 14.88 -30.10
N THR A 830 -42.64 15.52 -31.23
CA THR A 830 -42.15 14.87 -32.46
C THR A 830 -40.63 14.69 -32.50
N THR A 831 -39.88 15.29 -31.57
CA THR A 831 -38.41 15.31 -31.58
C THR A 831 -37.84 14.15 -30.77
N ARG A 832 -37.01 13.32 -31.39
CA ARG A 832 -36.24 12.28 -30.67
C ARG A 832 -35.21 12.96 -29.77
N VAL A 833 -35.31 12.75 -28.46
CA VAL A 833 -34.36 13.29 -27.45
C VAL A 833 -33.22 12.33 -27.16
N GLY A 834 -33.44 11.03 -27.32
CA GLY A 834 -32.40 10.03 -27.14
C GLY A 834 -32.83 8.62 -27.51
N SER A 835 -31.95 7.68 -27.16
CA SER A 835 -32.16 6.23 -27.30
C SER A 835 -31.48 5.51 -26.15
N THR A 836 -31.97 4.31 -25.82
CA THR A 836 -31.43 3.47 -24.75
C THR A 836 -31.66 1.99 -25.08
N THR A 837 -30.81 1.11 -24.55
CA THR A 837 -31.00 -0.35 -24.57
C THR A 837 -31.76 -0.86 -23.34
N THR A 838 -31.89 -0.03 -22.29
CA THR A 838 -32.65 -0.33 -21.07
C THR A 838 -34.05 0.28 -21.15
N THR A 839 -34.94 -0.06 -20.21
CA THR A 839 -36.31 0.47 -20.16
C THR A 839 -36.44 1.76 -19.34
N SER A 840 -35.40 2.60 -19.37
CA SER A 840 -35.34 3.87 -18.63
C SER A 840 -34.49 4.92 -19.37
N TYR A 841 -34.89 6.19 -19.29
CA TYR A 841 -34.19 7.32 -19.89
C TYR A 841 -34.46 8.62 -19.12
N SER A 842 -33.40 9.36 -18.78
CA SER A 842 -33.50 10.68 -18.14
C SER A 842 -33.34 11.80 -19.16
N ASP A 843 -34.25 12.76 -19.11
CA ASP A 843 -34.28 13.96 -19.95
C ASP A 843 -33.99 15.20 -19.08
N THR A 844 -33.18 16.13 -19.58
CA THR A 844 -32.64 17.26 -18.81
C THR A 844 -32.58 18.54 -19.66
N GLY A 845 -32.38 19.69 -19.01
CA GLY A 845 -32.43 21.00 -19.67
C GLY A 845 -33.84 21.44 -20.06
N LEU A 846 -34.85 20.89 -19.39
CA LEU A 846 -36.26 21.27 -19.55
C LEU A 846 -36.52 22.65 -18.93
N THR A 847 -37.55 23.33 -19.43
CA THR A 847 -38.08 24.56 -18.84
C THR A 847 -39.04 24.23 -17.70
N ALA A 848 -39.07 25.04 -16.64
CA ALA A 848 -39.96 24.86 -15.50
C ALA A 848 -41.44 25.12 -15.84
N ALA A 849 -42.37 24.58 -15.04
CA ALA A 849 -43.83 24.69 -15.22
C ALA A 849 -44.34 24.33 -16.64
N THR A 850 -43.59 23.55 -17.42
CA THR A 850 -43.82 23.34 -18.86
C THR A 850 -44.26 21.91 -19.12
N ALA A 851 -45.37 21.77 -19.85
CA ALA A 851 -45.92 20.47 -20.24
C ALA A 851 -45.17 19.90 -21.46
N TYR A 852 -44.55 18.74 -21.27
CA TYR A 852 -43.88 17.96 -22.31
C TYR A 852 -44.61 16.64 -22.52
N SER A 853 -44.89 16.29 -23.78
CA SER A 853 -45.48 14.99 -24.12
C SER A 853 -44.38 14.03 -24.57
N TYR A 854 -44.37 12.81 -24.02
CA TYR A 854 -43.38 11.79 -24.35
C TYR A 854 -44.00 10.56 -24.98
N THR A 855 -43.29 9.98 -25.96
CA THR A 855 -43.57 8.63 -26.47
C THR A 855 -42.28 7.84 -26.61
N VAL A 856 -42.38 6.52 -26.49
CA VAL A 856 -41.27 5.59 -26.69
C VAL A 856 -41.63 4.60 -27.79
N ARG A 857 -40.68 4.26 -28.64
CA ARG A 857 -40.79 3.18 -29.63
C ARG A 857 -39.70 2.16 -29.38
N ALA A 858 -40.07 0.88 -29.28
CA ALA A 858 -39.14 -0.23 -29.39
C ALA A 858 -38.71 -0.43 -30.85
N LYS A 859 -37.49 -0.93 -31.05
CA LYS A 859 -36.95 -1.36 -32.34
C LYS A 859 -36.17 -2.67 -32.18
N ASP A 860 -36.23 -3.51 -33.20
CA ASP A 860 -35.46 -4.76 -33.27
C ASP A 860 -34.11 -4.58 -33.97
N VAL A 861 -33.36 -5.68 -34.12
CA VAL A 861 -32.06 -5.72 -34.80
C VAL A 861 -32.20 -5.66 -36.33
N ALA A 862 -33.33 -6.08 -36.90
CA ALA A 862 -33.64 -5.92 -38.32
C ALA A 862 -33.97 -4.46 -38.71
N GLY A 863 -34.29 -3.61 -37.73
CA GLY A 863 -34.62 -2.20 -37.90
C GLY A 863 -36.12 -1.90 -38.00
N ASN A 864 -37.01 -2.86 -37.75
CA ASN A 864 -38.44 -2.54 -37.67
C ASN A 864 -38.71 -1.76 -36.38
N VAL A 865 -39.55 -0.73 -36.49
CA VAL A 865 -39.87 0.16 -35.37
C VAL A 865 -41.35 0.02 -35.03
N SER A 866 -41.61 -0.30 -33.77
CA SER A 866 -42.97 -0.40 -33.23
C SER A 866 -43.75 0.92 -33.35
N ALA A 867 -45.08 0.83 -33.26
CA ALA A 867 -45.90 2.03 -33.06
C ALA A 867 -45.47 2.72 -31.74
N ALA A 868 -45.73 4.02 -31.65
CA ALA A 868 -45.47 4.77 -30.43
C ALA A 868 -46.29 4.21 -29.26
N SER A 869 -45.67 4.18 -28.07
CA SER A 869 -46.40 4.04 -26.81
C SER A 869 -47.54 5.06 -26.72
N THR A 870 -48.54 4.79 -25.87
CA THR A 870 -49.47 5.84 -25.43
C THR A 870 -48.67 7.06 -24.95
N ALA A 871 -49.07 8.25 -25.39
CA ALA A 871 -48.35 9.48 -25.08
C ALA A 871 -48.53 9.87 -23.61
N LEU A 872 -47.42 10.05 -22.90
CA LEU A 872 -47.39 10.50 -21.52
C LEU A 872 -47.14 12.01 -21.48
N SER A 873 -48.14 12.79 -21.04
CA SER A 873 -47.93 14.21 -20.76
C SER A 873 -47.38 14.39 -19.34
N VAL A 874 -46.26 15.11 -19.22
CA VAL A 874 -45.58 15.40 -17.96
C VAL A 874 -45.29 16.89 -17.89
N THR A 875 -45.77 17.55 -16.85
CA THR A 875 -45.43 18.96 -16.59
C THR A 875 -44.27 19.00 -15.60
N THR A 876 -43.19 19.68 -15.96
CA THR A 876 -42.08 19.97 -15.03
C THR A 876 -42.58 20.82 -13.87
N LEU A 877 -41.93 20.70 -12.71
CA LEU A 877 -42.31 21.48 -11.54
C LEU A 877 -42.13 22.98 -11.81
N PRO A 878 -42.95 23.86 -11.21
CA PRO A 878 -42.67 25.30 -11.21
C PRO A 878 -41.34 25.59 -10.53
N GLY A 879 -40.57 26.54 -11.07
CA GLY A 879 -39.40 27.08 -10.39
C GLY A 879 -39.86 28.08 -9.33
N THR A 880 -39.80 27.69 -8.06
CA THR A 880 -40.19 28.54 -6.93
C THR A 880 -39.02 29.40 -6.42
N THR A 881 -39.39 30.51 -5.78
CA THR A 881 -38.48 31.36 -4.99
C THR A 881 -37.89 30.59 -3.80
N GLN A 882 -36.83 31.15 -3.19
CA GLN A 882 -36.16 30.60 -1.99
C GLN A 882 -37.15 30.00 -0.98
N ASP A 883 -36.88 28.77 -0.59
CA ASP A 883 -37.71 28.02 0.35
C ASP A 883 -37.62 28.58 1.77
N THR A 884 -38.78 28.90 2.34
CA THR A 884 -38.97 29.39 3.71
C THR A 884 -40.07 28.62 4.46
N ILE A 885 -40.52 27.48 3.92
CA ILE A 885 -41.63 26.69 4.47
C ILE A 885 -41.06 25.48 5.19
N ALA A 886 -40.96 25.57 6.51
CA ALA A 886 -40.49 24.46 7.34
C ALA A 886 -41.29 23.15 7.09
N PRO A 887 -40.62 21.98 7.07
CA PRO A 887 -41.30 20.70 6.83
C PRO A 887 -42.45 20.41 7.79
N SER A 888 -43.36 19.52 7.36
CA SER A 888 -44.44 19.03 8.22
C SER A 888 -43.88 18.49 9.55
N VAL A 889 -44.50 18.86 10.67
CA VAL A 889 -44.11 18.36 12.00
C VAL A 889 -44.11 16.81 12.01
N PRO A 890 -43.04 16.15 12.50
CA PRO A 890 -43.00 14.69 12.60
C PRO A 890 -44.20 14.12 13.35
N ALA A 891 -45.01 13.34 12.63
CA ALA A 891 -46.25 12.76 13.14
C ALA A 891 -46.03 11.28 13.51
N GLY A 892 -46.91 10.72 14.35
CA GLY A 892 -46.86 9.29 14.68
C GLY A 892 -45.56 8.82 15.34
N LEU A 893 -44.90 9.69 16.13
CA LEU A 893 -43.73 9.31 16.93
C LEU A 893 -44.11 8.21 17.92
N VAL A 894 -43.54 7.01 17.73
CA VAL A 894 -43.76 5.82 18.56
C VAL A 894 -42.43 5.15 18.88
N ALA A 895 -42.38 4.44 20.02
CA ALA A 895 -41.30 3.53 20.33
C ALA A 895 -41.65 2.14 19.80
N THR A 896 -40.75 1.55 19.02
CA THR A 896 -40.95 0.23 18.39
C THR A 896 -40.30 -0.87 19.23
N THR A 897 -38.99 -0.75 19.46
CA THR A 897 -38.22 -1.66 20.30
C THR A 897 -37.74 -0.93 21.55
N VAL A 898 -38.44 -1.15 22.65
CA VAL A 898 -37.99 -0.74 23.99
C VAL A 898 -37.25 -1.92 24.62
N THR A 899 -36.03 -1.68 25.10
CA THR A 899 -35.26 -2.61 25.94
C THR A 899 -35.15 -2.05 27.36
N ASP A 900 -34.32 -2.66 28.20
CA ASP A 900 -33.88 -2.13 29.48
C ASP A 900 -32.92 -0.93 29.33
N PHE A 901 -32.02 -0.93 28.35
CA PHE A 901 -30.99 0.12 28.19
C PHE A 901 -31.10 0.97 26.90
N SER A 902 -32.15 0.79 26.09
CA SER A 902 -32.38 1.53 24.84
C SER A 902 -33.85 1.68 24.45
N VAL A 903 -34.13 2.71 23.65
CA VAL A 903 -35.43 2.96 23.01
C VAL A 903 -35.20 3.24 21.53
N ALA A 904 -35.68 2.33 20.68
CA ALA A 904 -35.81 2.57 19.24
C ALA A 904 -37.12 3.34 18.97
N LEU A 905 -36.97 4.51 18.36
CA LEU A 905 -38.03 5.42 17.94
C LEU A 905 -38.22 5.35 16.43
N THR A 906 -39.47 5.45 16.00
CA THR A 906 -39.85 5.69 14.60
C THR A 906 -40.98 6.70 14.53
N TRP A 907 -41.05 7.47 13.46
CA TRP A 907 -42.14 8.40 13.19
C TRP A 907 -42.57 8.30 11.72
N THR A 908 -43.76 8.80 11.41
CA THR A 908 -44.13 9.04 10.01
C THR A 908 -43.16 10.07 9.43
N ALA A 909 -42.56 9.75 8.28
CA ALA A 909 -41.62 10.64 7.63
C ALA A 909 -42.28 11.98 7.28
N SER A 910 -41.61 13.08 7.64
CA SER A 910 -42.08 14.42 7.31
C SER A 910 -41.95 14.69 5.82
N THR A 911 -42.97 15.31 5.25
CA THR A 911 -42.90 15.92 3.92
C THR A 911 -42.41 17.35 4.06
N ASP A 912 -41.33 17.69 3.36
CA ASP A 912 -41.17 19.08 2.91
C ASP A 912 -42.19 19.36 1.79
N THR A 913 -42.71 20.58 1.77
CA THR A 913 -43.58 21.12 0.72
C THR A 913 -43.14 22.50 0.22
N GLY A 914 -42.06 23.07 0.78
CA GLY A 914 -41.45 24.31 0.32
C GLY A 914 -40.60 24.14 -0.94
N GLY A 915 -39.95 22.98 -1.09
CA GLY A 915 -39.31 22.54 -2.32
C GLY A 915 -37.80 22.35 -2.24
N SER A 916 -37.15 22.71 -1.13
CA SER A 916 -35.73 22.39 -0.91
C SER A 916 -35.48 20.93 -0.55
N GLY A 917 -36.52 20.23 -0.06
CA GLY A 917 -36.48 18.82 0.31
C GLY A 917 -36.03 18.58 1.75
N LEU A 918 -36.48 17.48 2.33
CA LEU A 918 -36.15 17.11 3.71
C LEU A 918 -34.67 16.70 3.85
N ALA A 919 -33.89 17.40 4.68
CA ALA A 919 -32.51 17.06 5.00
C ALA A 919 -32.35 16.11 6.18
N GLY A 920 -33.40 15.93 7.01
CA GLY A 920 -33.42 14.97 8.11
C GLY A 920 -34.21 15.47 9.31
N TYR A 921 -33.82 15.01 10.50
CA TYR A 921 -34.51 15.27 11.75
C TYR A 921 -33.54 15.64 12.88
N ASP A 922 -34.07 16.30 13.91
CA ASP A 922 -33.45 16.47 15.22
C ASP A 922 -34.25 15.71 16.28
N VAL A 923 -33.62 14.78 17.00
CA VAL A 923 -34.26 13.98 18.06
C VAL A 923 -33.83 14.51 19.43
N TYR A 924 -34.78 14.76 20.32
CA TYR A 924 -34.55 15.29 21.66
C TYR A 924 -35.06 14.32 22.74
N ARG A 925 -34.24 14.08 23.77
CA ARG A 925 -34.59 13.43 25.04
C ARG A 925 -34.77 14.52 26.10
N GLY A 926 -36.01 14.81 26.47
CA GLY A 926 -36.34 16.03 27.21
C GLY A 926 -35.92 17.27 26.42
N THR A 927 -35.09 18.13 27.01
CA THR A 927 -34.51 19.31 26.34
C THR A 927 -33.21 19.03 25.59
N THR A 928 -32.59 17.87 25.77
CA THR A 928 -31.27 17.55 25.21
C THR A 928 -31.41 16.90 23.83
N LYS A 929 -30.80 17.49 22.79
CA LYS A 929 -30.68 16.84 21.48
C LYS A 929 -29.76 15.62 21.62
N VAL A 930 -30.23 14.44 21.22
CA VAL A 930 -29.49 13.17 21.32
C VAL A 930 -28.98 12.67 19.96
N GLY A 931 -29.61 13.06 18.85
CA GLY A 931 -29.13 12.69 17.51
C GLY A 931 -29.82 13.43 16.37
N THR A 932 -29.22 13.35 15.18
CA THR A 932 -29.66 14.04 13.97
C THR A 932 -29.77 13.09 12.76
N PRO A 933 -30.70 12.13 12.75
CA PRO A 933 -30.81 11.14 11.69
C PRO A 933 -31.40 11.75 10.40
N THR A 934 -31.01 11.20 9.25
CA THR A 934 -31.68 11.48 7.95
C THR A 934 -32.93 10.62 7.76
N ALA A 935 -32.93 9.40 8.29
CA ALA A 935 -34.09 8.50 8.31
C ALA A 935 -35.12 8.89 9.39
N ALA A 936 -36.38 8.48 9.19
CA ALA A 936 -37.48 8.70 10.15
C ALA A 936 -37.46 7.72 11.35
N SER A 937 -36.25 7.41 11.84
CA SER A 937 -36.00 6.46 12.92
C SER A 937 -34.68 6.78 13.64
N TYR A 938 -34.63 6.48 14.93
CA TYR A 938 -33.44 6.67 15.78
C TYR A 938 -33.47 5.74 16.99
N THR A 939 -32.33 5.17 17.36
CA THR A 939 -32.21 4.35 18.58
C THR A 939 -31.37 5.09 19.61
N ASP A 940 -32.02 5.51 20.70
CA ASP A 940 -31.36 6.08 21.86
C ASP A 940 -30.89 4.96 22.80
N SER A 941 -29.70 5.08 23.37
CA SER A 941 -29.04 3.98 24.12
C SER A 941 -28.22 4.49 25.30
N GLY A 942 -27.85 3.56 26.21
CA GLY A 942 -27.25 3.93 27.51
C GLY A 942 -28.28 4.48 28.50
N LEU A 943 -29.57 4.17 28.29
CA LEU A 943 -30.66 4.57 29.17
C LEU A 943 -30.66 3.73 30.46
N THR A 944 -31.20 4.28 31.54
CA THR A 944 -31.43 3.53 32.79
C THR A 944 -32.68 2.65 32.64
N ALA A 945 -32.64 1.42 33.18
CA ALA A 945 -33.78 0.50 33.16
C ALA A 945 -34.96 1.00 34.01
N ALA A 946 -36.18 0.51 33.70
CA ALA A 946 -37.44 0.90 34.36
C ALA A 946 -37.70 2.42 34.48
N THR A 947 -37.07 3.24 33.63
CA THR A 947 -37.05 4.71 33.74
C THR A 947 -37.81 5.35 32.59
N ALA A 948 -38.65 6.35 32.91
CA ALA A 948 -39.45 7.08 31.93
C ALA A 948 -38.66 8.21 31.28
N TYR A 949 -38.56 8.19 29.96
CA TYR A 949 -37.94 9.21 29.13
C TYR A 949 -38.97 9.84 28.19
N GLN A 950 -38.92 11.16 28.04
CA GLN A 950 -39.78 11.87 27.08
C GLN A 950 -38.99 12.21 25.83
N TYR A 951 -39.57 11.95 24.66
CA TYR A 951 -38.98 12.21 23.35
C TYR A 951 -39.83 13.16 22.52
N THR A 952 -39.16 14.06 21.79
CA THR A 952 -39.74 14.84 20.69
C THR A 952 -38.80 14.84 19.50
N VAL A 953 -39.36 15.02 18.30
CA VAL A 953 -38.59 15.10 17.05
C VAL A 953 -39.01 16.34 16.27
N ARG A 954 -38.05 17.00 15.62
CA ARG A 954 -38.28 18.06 14.62
C ARG A 954 -37.75 17.60 13.27
N ALA A 955 -38.40 17.99 12.19
CA ALA A 955 -37.91 17.84 10.83
C ALA A 955 -37.15 19.10 10.38
N ARG A 956 -36.18 18.94 9.50
CA ARG A 956 -35.41 20.04 8.91
C ARG A 956 -35.18 19.82 7.41
N ASP A 957 -35.29 20.88 6.63
CA ASP A 957 -35.06 20.86 5.17
C ASP A 957 -33.60 21.22 4.80
N VAL A 958 -33.33 21.24 3.49
CA VAL A 958 -32.03 21.61 2.91
C VAL A 958 -31.81 23.13 2.92
N ALA A 959 -32.87 23.95 2.88
CA ALA A 959 -32.77 25.41 3.03
C ALA A 959 -32.43 25.87 4.47
N GLY A 960 -32.62 24.99 5.46
CA GLY A 960 -32.32 25.22 6.88
C GLY A 960 -33.54 25.52 7.75
N ASN A 961 -34.77 25.49 7.21
CA ASN A 961 -35.96 25.69 8.04
C ASN A 961 -36.24 24.43 8.90
N VAL A 962 -36.78 24.64 10.10
CA VAL A 962 -36.99 23.58 11.11
C VAL A 962 -38.43 23.60 11.59
N SER A 963 -39.07 22.43 11.60
CA SER A 963 -40.47 22.28 12.03
C SER A 963 -40.65 22.57 13.53
N ALA A 964 -41.91 22.78 13.94
CA ALA A 964 -42.26 22.61 15.34
C ALA A 964 -41.99 21.17 15.80
N ALA A 965 -41.88 20.96 17.11
CA ALA A 965 -41.68 19.64 17.69
C ALA A 965 -42.92 18.75 17.54
N SER A 966 -42.70 17.45 17.35
CA SER A 966 -43.73 16.42 17.44
C SER A 966 -44.45 16.48 18.79
N SER A 967 -45.65 15.88 18.86
CA SER A 967 -46.22 15.48 20.14
C SER A 967 -45.19 14.70 20.96
N ALA A 968 -45.14 14.98 22.26
CA ALA A 968 -44.19 14.36 23.17
C ALA A 968 -44.57 12.90 23.46
N LEU A 969 -43.67 11.97 23.15
CA LEU A 969 -43.82 10.55 23.47
C LEU A 969 -43.12 10.24 24.80
N SER A 970 -43.86 9.75 25.80
CA SER A 970 -43.27 9.21 27.03
C SER A 970 -43.05 7.71 26.87
N VAL A 971 -41.83 7.24 27.14
CA VAL A 971 -41.41 5.83 26.99
C VAL A 971 -40.67 5.40 28.25
N THR A 972 -41.19 4.40 28.95
CA THR A 972 -40.49 3.76 30.07
C THR A 972 -39.67 2.59 29.53
N THR A 973 -38.36 2.59 29.75
CA THR A 973 -37.52 1.42 29.50
C THR A 973 -38.03 0.21 30.28
N LYS A 974 -37.82 -1.00 29.76
CA LYS A 974 -38.29 -2.21 30.42
C LYS A 974 -37.57 -2.41 31.77
N PRO A 975 -38.23 -3.03 32.76
CA PRO A 975 -37.52 -3.70 33.84
C PRO A 975 -36.59 -4.77 33.26
N THR A 976 -35.46 -5.02 33.92
CA THR A 976 -34.48 -6.06 33.55
C THR A 976 -35.04 -7.46 33.76
N THR A 977 -35.86 -7.94 32.81
CA THR A 977 -36.38 -9.31 32.79
C THR A 977 -35.30 -10.28 32.34
N SER A 978 -34.81 -11.14 33.24
CA SER A 978 -33.74 -12.11 32.96
C SER A 978 -34.22 -13.26 32.05
N THR A 979 -34.38 -12.98 30.75
CA THR A 979 -34.62 -13.99 29.71
C THR A 979 -33.31 -14.68 29.34
N SER A 980 -32.90 -15.58 30.24
CA SER A 980 -32.00 -16.72 30.02
C SER A 980 -31.52 -16.97 28.58
N SER A 981 -30.24 -16.71 28.32
CA SER A 981 -29.53 -17.08 27.08
C SER A 981 -28.88 -18.48 27.13
N CYS A 982 -29.18 -19.28 28.15
CA CYS A 982 -28.63 -20.62 28.36
C CYS A 982 -29.71 -21.63 28.77
N LYS A 983 -29.60 -22.88 28.31
CA LYS A 983 -30.40 -24.00 28.78
C LYS A 983 -29.52 -25.00 29.55
N VAL A 984 -29.96 -25.43 30.72
CA VAL A 984 -29.25 -26.40 31.57
C VAL A 984 -30.13 -27.61 31.85
N THR A 985 -29.64 -28.80 31.50
CA THR A 985 -30.24 -30.09 31.88
C THR A 985 -29.38 -30.71 32.97
N TYR A 986 -29.98 -31.01 34.13
CA TYR A 986 -29.31 -31.65 35.27
C TYR A 986 -29.95 -33.01 35.54
N THR A 987 -29.14 -34.07 35.51
CA THR A 987 -29.56 -35.43 35.89
C THR A 987 -28.66 -35.97 36.98
N ALA A 988 -29.22 -36.69 37.95
CA ALA A 988 -28.46 -37.29 39.04
C ALA A 988 -28.95 -38.69 39.37
N SER A 989 -28.00 -39.60 39.58
CA SER A 989 -28.22 -40.97 40.06
C SER A 989 -27.75 -41.06 41.50
N SER A 990 -28.68 -41.29 42.43
CA SER A 990 -28.41 -41.30 43.88
C SER A 990 -28.44 -42.72 44.45
N TRP A 991 -27.57 -42.96 45.42
CA TRP A 991 -27.57 -44.12 46.32
C TRP A 991 -27.49 -43.63 47.77
N ASN A 992 -27.37 -44.54 48.74
CA ASN A 992 -27.59 -44.33 50.18
C ASN A 992 -27.17 -42.94 50.75
N THR A 993 -25.91 -42.53 50.55
CA THR A 993 -25.34 -41.26 51.04
C THR A 993 -24.53 -40.51 49.98
N GLY A 994 -24.67 -40.90 48.72
CA GLY A 994 -23.82 -40.48 47.61
C GLY A 994 -24.58 -40.42 46.28
N PHE A 995 -24.06 -39.64 45.35
CA PHE A 995 -24.65 -39.49 44.02
C PHE A 995 -23.61 -39.13 42.97
N THR A 996 -23.95 -39.40 41.71
CA THR A 996 -23.29 -38.86 40.54
C THR A 996 -24.26 -37.93 39.82
N ALA A 997 -23.81 -36.75 39.42
CA ALA A 997 -24.58 -35.79 38.65
C ALA A 997 -23.90 -35.45 37.31
N SER A 998 -24.71 -35.36 36.26
CA SER A 998 -24.34 -34.89 34.94
C SER A 998 -25.11 -33.62 34.62
N VAL A 999 -24.42 -32.63 34.08
CA VAL A 999 -24.96 -31.30 33.82
C VAL A 999 -24.61 -30.89 32.38
N LYS A 1000 -25.63 -30.78 31.53
CA LYS A 1000 -25.48 -30.33 30.15
C LYS A 1000 -25.78 -28.84 30.08
N VAL A 1001 -24.77 -28.04 29.78
CA VAL A 1001 -24.88 -26.58 29.60
C VAL A 1001 -24.97 -26.29 28.11
N THR A 1002 -26.04 -25.65 27.68
CA THR A 1002 -26.29 -25.28 26.27
C THR A 1002 -26.37 -23.77 26.14
N ASN A 1003 -25.61 -23.20 25.22
CA ASN A 1003 -25.76 -21.80 24.84
C ASN A 1003 -26.95 -21.67 23.88
N THR A 1004 -28.03 -21.02 24.32
CA THR A 1004 -29.22 -20.76 23.49
C THR A 1004 -29.27 -19.31 22.97
N GLY A 1005 -28.19 -18.54 23.16
CA GLY A 1005 -27.97 -17.25 22.51
C GLY A 1005 -27.49 -17.39 21.06
N THR A 1006 -27.48 -16.26 20.35
CA THR A 1006 -27.07 -16.16 18.93
C THR A 1006 -25.56 -15.95 18.73
N THR A 1007 -24.80 -15.76 19.80
CA THR A 1007 -23.35 -15.51 19.78
C THR A 1007 -22.61 -16.58 20.59
N ALA A 1008 -21.34 -16.84 20.26
CA ALA A 1008 -20.51 -17.77 21.02
C ALA A 1008 -20.07 -17.19 22.37
N LEU A 1009 -20.15 -18.00 23.43
CA LEU A 1009 -19.55 -17.69 24.72
C LEU A 1009 -18.06 -18.05 24.67
N ASN A 1010 -17.17 -17.13 25.07
CA ASN A 1010 -15.74 -17.37 25.18
C ASN A 1010 -15.34 -17.27 26.66
N GLY A 1011 -15.27 -18.42 27.32
CA GLY A 1011 -15.23 -18.55 28.77
C GLY A 1011 -16.66 -18.64 29.34
N TRP A 1012 -16.90 -19.63 30.19
CA TRP A 1012 -18.18 -19.80 30.87
C TRP A 1012 -18.03 -20.31 32.30
N SER A 1013 -18.94 -19.89 33.17
CA SER A 1013 -19.00 -20.24 34.59
C SER A 1013 -20.45 -20.51 34.98
N LEU A 1014 -20.75 -21.77 35.30
CA LEU A 1014 -22.07 -22.22 35.74
C LEU A 1014 -22.18 -22.11 37.26
N GLY A 1015 -23.16 -21.35 37.76
CA GLY A 1015 -23.52 -21.28 39.17
C GLY A 1015 -24.85 -21.98 39.46
N PHE A 1016 -24.98 -22.62 40.63
CA PHE A 1016 -26.25 -23.09 41.19
C PHE A 1016 -26.16 -23.22 42.72
N SER A 1017 -27.20 -23.75 43.37
CA SER A 1017 -27.17 -24.05 44.81
C SER A 1017 -27.93 -25.32 45.15
N PHE A 1018 -27.41 -26.07 46.12
CA PHE A 1018 -28.08 -27.23 46.71
C PHE A 1018 -29.10 -26.81 47.77
N ALA A 1019 -30.08 -27.69 48.01
CA ALA A 1019 -31.17 -27.42 48.96
C ALA A 1019 -30.69 -27.52 50.42
N ASN A 1020 -30.14 -28.67 50.82
CA ASN A 1020 -29.45 -28.83 52.11
C ASN A 1020 -28.60 -30.12 52.16
N GLY A 1021 -27.51 -30.12 52.93
CA GLY A 1021 -26.72 -31.32 53.26
C GLY A 1021 -25.93 -31.96 52.11
N GLN A 1022 -26.00 -31.43 50.90
CA GLN A 1022 -25.33 -31.97 49.69
C GLN A 1022 -23.97 -31.31 49.47
N LYS A 1023 -22.97 -32.09 49.04
CA LYS A 1023 -21.61 -31.61 48.73
C LYS A 1023 -21.05 -32.23 47.46
N VAL A 1024 -20.39 -31.43 46.63
CA VAL A 1024 -19.49 -31.90 45.56
C VAL A 1024 -18.25 -32.54 46.22
N THR A 1025 -17.83 -33.72 45.76
CA THR A 1025 -16.65 -34.43 46.27
C THR A 1025 -15.57 -34.64 45.22
N GLN A 1026 -15.94 -34.82 43.94
CA GLN A 1026 -15.00 -34.94 42.82
C GLN A 1026 -15.69 -34.56 41.50
N GLY A 1027 -15.20 -33.53 40.82
CA GLY A 1027 -15.75 -33.06 39.54
C GLY A 1027 -14.84 -33.32 38.34
N TRP A 1028 -15.40 -33.22 37.13
CA TRP A 1028 -14.68 -33.31 35.85
C TRP A 1028 -15.26 -32.36 34.79
N SER A 1029 -14.50 -32.16 33.70
CA SER A 1029 -14.79 -31.27 32.56
C SER A 1029 -15.04 -29.79 32.88
N ALA A 1030 -14.84 -29.39 34.14
CA ALA A 1030 -14.91 -28.04 34.65
C ALA A 1030 -14.08 -27.95 35.94
N ASP A 1031 -13.67 -26.75 36.32
CA ASP A 1031 -13.08 -26.45 37.63
C ASP A 1031 -14.21 -26.18 38.63
N TRP A 1032 -14.40 -27.11 39.57
CA TRP A 1032 -15.53 -27.11 40.51
C TRP A 1032 -15.15 -26.50 41.87
N SER A 1033 -16.06 -25.70 42.43
CA SER A 1033 -15.94 -25.11 43.76
C SER A 1033 -17.31 -25.07 44.45
N GLN A 1034 -17.32 -25.13 45.79
CA GLN A 1034 -18.53 -25.01 46.59
C GLN A 1034 -18.26 -24.18 47.86
N SER A 1035 -19.15 -23.23 48.16
CA SER A 1035 -19.15 -22.43 49.39
C SER A 1035 -20.53 -22.46 50.02
N GLY A 1036 -20.65 -23.08 51.21
CA GLY A 1036 -21.94 -23.38 51.81
C GLY A 1036 -22.78 -24.29 50.89
N THR A 1037 -23.97 -23.82 50.50
CA THR A 1037 -24.85 -24.48 49.53
C THR A 1037 -24.57 -24.09 48.07
N ALA A 1038 -23.84 -23.00 47.82
CA ALA A 1038 -23.60 -22.49 46.47
C ALA A 1038 -22.45 -23.23 45.78
N VAL A 1039 -22.66 -23.63 44.53
CA VAL A 1039 -21.72 -24.39 43.70
C VAL A 1039 -21.42 -23.59 42.43
N THR A 1040 -20.14 -23.53 42.04
CA THR A 1040 -19.69 -22.91 40.80
C THR A 1040 -18.76 -23.85 40.03
N ALA A 1041 -19.03 -24.04 38.75
CA ALA A 1041 -18.23 -24.83 37.82
C ALA A 1041 -17.77 -23.95 36.65
N LYS A 1042 -16.46 -23.70 36.52
CA LYS A 1042 -15.88 -22.90 35.43
C LYS A 1042 -15.35 -23.80 34.32
N ASN A 1043 -15.41 -23.34 33.07
CA ASN A 1043 -14.84 -24.05 31.93
C ASN A 1043 -13.37 -24.46 32.16
N ALA A 1044 -13.00 -25.65 31.68
CA ALA A 1044 -11.60 -26.04 31.53
C ALA A 1044 -10.99 -25.32 30.29
N ALA A 1045 -9.66 -25.39 30.15
CA ALA A 1045 -8.93 -24.74 29.06
C ALA A 1045 -9.38 -25.18 27.64
N TRP A 1046 -9.91 -26.40 27.49
CA TRP A 1046 -10.27 -27.00 26.20
C TRP A 1046 -11.75 -26.90 25.82
N ASN A 1047 -12.65 -26.54 26.75
CA ASN A 1047 -14.08 -26.33 26.48
C ASN A 1047 -14.57 -24.90 26.79
N GLY A 1048 -13.65 -23.92 26.82
CA GLY A 1048 -13.99 -22.53 27.10
C GLY A 1048 -14.90 -21.86 26.07
N THR A 1049 -14.78 -22.20 24.79
CA THR A 1049 -15.65 -21.66 23.74
C THR A 1049 -16.88 -22.52 23.54
N LEU A 1050 -18.07 -21.94 23.73
CA LEU A 1050 -19.36 -22.59 23.52
C LEU A 1050 -20.19 -21.79 22.50
N GLY A 1051 -20.19 -22.27 21.25
CA GLY A 1051 -20.88 -21.63 20.12
C GLY A 1051 -22.39 -21.50 20.30
N ALA A 1052 -23.04 -20.65 19.48
CA ALA A 1052 -24.49 -20.53 19.46
C ALA A 1052 -25.15 -21.89 19.16
N GLY A 1053 -26.12 -22.29 19.98
CA GLY A 1053 -26.78 -23.60 19.90
C GLY A 1053 -25.93 -24.80 20.35
N GLN A 1054 -24.67 -24.61 20.74
CA GLN A 1054 -23.79 -25.70 21.19
C GLN A 1054 -24.01 -26.05 22.67
N SER A 1055 -23.70 -27.30 23.01
CA SER A 1055 -23.72 -27.81 24.39
C SER A 1055 -22.35 -28.33 24.82
N THR A 1056 -22.06 -28.25 26.13
CA THR A 1056 -20.99 -28.99 26.78
C THR A 1056 -21.54 -29.77 27.97
N ASP A 1057 -21.04 -30.98 28.17
CA ASP A 1057 -21.49 -31.90 29.20
C ASP A 1057 -20.39 -32.05 30.26
N ILE A 1058 -20.73 -31.69 31.50
CA ILE A 1058 -19.84 -31.73 32.67
C ILE A 1058 -20.48 -32.56 33.78
N GLY A 1059 -19.72 -32.93 34.81
CA GLY A 1059 -20.28 -33.75 35.88
C GLY A 1059 -19.42 -33.82 37.13
N PHE A 1060 -20.01 -34.41 38.17
CA PHE A 1060 -19.35 -34.60 39.45
C PHE A 1060 -19.99 -35.75 40.25
N ASN A 1061 -19.18 -36.34 41.13
CA ASN A 1061 -19.63 -37.13 42.26
C ASN A 1061 -19.84 -36.23 43.48
N GLY A 1062 -20.82 -36.57 44.31
CA GLY A 1062 -21.15 -35.85 45.54
C GLY A 1062 -21.69 -36.75 46.64
N SER A 1063 -21.85 -36.18 47.83
CA SER A 1063 -22.45 -36.82 49.01
C SER A 1063 -23.64 -36.03 49.54
N HIS A 1064 -24.54 -36.69 50.27
CA HIS A 1064 -25.69 -36.05 50.92
C HIS A 1064 -26.02 -36.69 52.27
N SER A 1065 -26.53 -35.88 53.21
CA SER A 1065 -26.94 -36.32 54.55
C SER A 1065 -28.45 -36.37 54.76
N GLY A 1066 -29.24 -36.41 53.68
CA GLY A 1066 -30.70 -36.35 53.69
C GLY A 1066 -31.28 -36.81 52.34
N THR A 1067 -32.35 -36.19 51.86
CA THR A 1067 -32.83 -36.41 50.48
C THR A 1067 -31.96 -35.66 49.47
N ASN A 1068 -31.53 -36.33 48.40
CA ASN A 1068 -30.81 -35.68 47.31
C ASN A 1068 -31.79 -34.95 46.37
N THR A 1069 -31.95 -33.64 46.57
CA THR A 1069 -32.86 -32.79 45.79
C THR A 1069 -32.09 -32.08 44.68
N ASN A 1070 -32.49 -32.26 43.42
CA ASN A 1070 -31.86 -31.58 42.28
C ASN A 1070 -31.96 -30.04 42.40
N PRO A 1071 -30.94 -29.27 41.99
CA PRO A 1071 -31.01 -27.81 41.95
C PRO A 1071 -32.13 -27.32 41.02
N THR A 1072 -32.88 -26.31 41.47
CA THR A 1072 -34.03 -25.73 40.75
C THR A 1072 -33.76 -24.34 40.16
N ALA A 1073 -32.52 -23.86 40.23
CA ALA A 1073 -32.05 -22.65 39.56
C ALA A 1073 -30.57 -22.79 39.17
N PHE A 1074 -30.22 -22.30 37.98
CA PHE A 1074 -28.85 -22.25 37.46
C PHE A 1074 -28.59 -20.87 36.84
N THR A 1075 -27.33 -20.45 36.82
CA THR A 1075 -26.86 -19.27 36.09
C THR A 1075 -25.62 -19.60 35.26
N LEU A 1076 -25.44 -18.98 34.09
CA LEU A 1076 -24.23 -19.06 33.28
C LEU A 1076 -23.68 -17.65 33.08
N ASN A 1077 -22.43 -17.41 33.50
CA ASN A 1077 -21.82 -16.07 33.55
C ASN A 1077 -22.69 -15.02 34.29
N GLY A 1078 -23.46 -15.47 35.30
CA GLY A 1078 -24.37 -14.63 36.09
C GLY A 1078 -25.78 -14.46 35.53
N ALA A 1079 -26.03 -14.75 34.24
CA ALA A 1079 -27.37 -14.77 33.67
C ALA A 1079 -28.10 -16.06 34.06
N THR A 1080 -29.38 -16.00 34.44
CA THR A 1080 -30.21 -17.18 34.73
C THR A 1080 -30.26 -18.15 33.54
N CYS A 1081 -30.37 -19.46 33.76
CA CYS A 1081 -30.62 -20.44 32.70
C CYS A 1081 -31.99 -21.12 32.83
N ALA A 1082 -32.58 -21.44 31.68
CA ALA A 1082 -33.76 -22.27 31.57
C ALA A 1082 -33.42 -23.72 31.91
N ILE A 1083 -34.17 -24.34 32.82
CA ILE A 1083 -34.02 -25.77 33.14
C ILE A 1083 -34.83 -26.58 32.13
N GLY A 1084 -34.29 -27.70 31.64
CA GLY A 1084 -35.08 -28.62 30.80
C GLY A 1084 -34.34 -29.80 30.22
#